data_AF-A0A6D2JNY3-F1
#
_entry.id   AF-A0A6D2JNY3-F1
#
_cell.length_a   1.000
_cell.length_b   1.000
_cell.length_c   1.000
_cell.angle_alpha   90.00
_cell.angle_beta   90.00
_cell.angle_gamma   90.00
#
_symmetry.space_group_name_H-M   'P 1'
#
loop_
_entity.id
_entity.type
_entity.pdbx_description
1 polymer ?
#
loop_
_entity_poly.entity_id
_entity_poly.type
_entity_poly.pdbx_seq_one_letter_code
_entity_poly.pdbx_strand_id
1 'polypeptide(L)'
;MGVAVLNPQDCLKQNFPHMKYPRNPTSCPNRQKKPVTNRTRRSPPRNQASRSPPVAPPLPPHRATFSAFVSKGTAKKSPNNGVVAGQFRLLKRGEAIPKKTSDLVVEAIPKKASDLVVEAIPKKASDLIVEAIHKETSDLIVEAIADLFASSVIMAEPQEVRSPPLDDCLKLLKGERDEQRLAGLLLVTKFFRNDDLVSLKKVYEAVGTHFLDRLLRTGSGDGGENRDVYLQLSLTVLAAFCRVPEIASSEEMALRIPLILEIMSKRPASNTLEECYELLYLVSTASQAGVMALLNSGGLRVIAPQMSDLADGSHATEVAIKILQLLVTKISSESMNIERFFELSLVVAAVARQFAVLHNALKFEALHLLSAVFCFEYSELLHEPLRSMPDNNWADFMRTGVVSILQNRVAPSEKLHALILAENMMSILGEKWLIGRVKLPSVEDYLPADRCLLLVLESSHVEISVLTNELAYMKYEAPTTSSTDEDSLLKQRYLAIMFSLIEKIIKYISTVGENEGTLSDEAVFLKVIKTLNETVGVVLEYLKDAKEHGKKRGTDLLASVRVIGSYLAETPDACKEKVQDLLDYMLSVEGEDESSPFLSTCFLLPMLCQITMKAEGCELLAASRGYVAVVECLIKLIQPNGESVEDNGGIFLACDTITNILLKREEIRFSPEISTFSSLLKALASWADSTNDPSEVMMAASICSLIFDFTSEDALLKQPNFNGSSLDSLARLITRSLSSWGQGISDAADLLEIITAGYSRWADRFPTIVKHNR
;
A
#
# COMPACT_ATOMS: atom_id res chain seq x y z
N MET A 1 -3.82 -23.86 -10.59
CA MET A 1 -3.54 -23.21 -11.91
C MET A 1 -2.94 -21.86 -11.60
N GLY A 2 -1.77 -21.52 -12.15
CA GLY A 2 -1.16 -20.22 -11.88
C GLY A 2 -1.95 -19.13 -12.58
N VAL A 3 -2.69 -18.30 -11.83
CA VAL A 3 -3.15 -17.02 -12.33
C VAL A 3 -1.89 -16.21 -12.65
N ALA A 4 -1.71 -15.86 -13.91
CA ALA A 4 -0.72 -14.87 -14.35
C ALA A 4 -0.92 -13.60 -13.51
N VAL A 5 -0.12 -13.40 -12.48
CA VAL A 5 -0.13 -12.16 -11.70
C VAL A 5 0.63 -11.14 -12.55
N LEU A 6 -0.08 -10.46 -13.44
CA LEU A 6 0.45 -9.27 -14.10
C LEU A 6 0.76 -8.23 -13.02
N ASN A 7 1.97 -7.69 -13.05
CA ASN A 7 2.56 -6.94 -11.96
C ASN A 7 1.91 -5.53 -11.91
N PRO A 8 1.52 -4.96 -10.75
CA PRO A 8 0.92 -3.63 -10.67
C PRO A 8 1.70 -2.50 -11.37
N GLN A 9 3.02 -2.67 -11.52
CA GLN A 9 3.94 -1.80 -12.27
C GLN A 9 3.60 -1.67 -13.76
N ASP A 10 2.89 -2.64 -14.35
CA ASP A 10 2.52 -2.60 -15.77
C ASP A 10 1.53 -1.47 -16.10
N CYS A 11 0.91 -0.85 -15.09
CA CYS A 11 -0.04 0.27 -15.24
C CYS A 11 0.39 1.59 -14.58
N LEU A 12 1.51 1.63 -13.83
CA LEU A 12 1.89 2.77 -12.98
C LEU A 12 3.14 3.53 -13.44
N LYS A 13 3.47 3.49 -14.75
CA LYS A 13 4.62 4.24 -15.30
C LYS A 13 4.34 5.75 -15.44
N GLN A 14 4.01 6.47 -14.36
CA GLN A 14 4.02 7.94 -14.36
C GLN A 14 4.49 8.55 -13.03
N ASN A 15 5.61 9.29 -13.14
CA ASN A 15 6.43 9.95 -12.12
C ASN A 15 5.68 10.73 -11.03
N PHE A 16 6.26 10.79 -9.83
CA PHE A 16 5.76 11.55 -8.69
C PHE A 16 6.25 13.00 -8.68
N PRO A 17 5.37 14.02 -8.60
CA PRO A 17 5.73 15.29 -7.99
C PRO A 17 5.45 15.25 -6.48
N HIS A 18 6.36 15.85 -5.72
CA HIS A 18 6.36 15.94 -4.26
C HIS A 18 4.98 16.26 -3.66
N MET A 19 4.51 15.43 -2.71
CA MET A 19 3.51 15.83 -1.72
C MET A 19 4.02 17.07 -0.98
N LYS A 20 3.53 18.25 -1.37
CA LYS A 20 3.72 19.48 -0.60
C LYS A 20 2.75 19.44 0.57
N TYR A 21 3.26 19.08 1.75
CA TYR A 21 2.60 19.44 3.00
C TYR A 21 2.35 20.96 3.03
N PRO A 22 1.21 21.42 3.58
CA PRO A 22 0.91 22.84 3.68
C PRO A 22 2.05 23.55 4.43
N ARG A 23 2.67 24.53 3.77
CA ARG A 23 3.71 25.37 4.37
C ARG A 23 3.20 25.99 5.66
N ASN A 24 4.03 25.89 6.69
CA ASN A 24 3.90 26.62 7.94
C ASN A 24 3.70 28.13 7.66
N PRO A 25 2.64 28.79 8.15
CA PRO A 25 2.39 30.20 7.90
C PRO A 25 3.24 31.09 8.82
N THR A 26 4.55 30.97 8.75
CA THR A 26 5.51 31.85 9.43
C THR A 26 6.68 32.15 8.51
N SER A 27 6.39 32.76 7.37
CA SER A 27 7.42 33.40 6.54
C SER A 27 6.88 34.74 6.05
N CYS A 28 7.26 35.82 6.74
CA CYS A 28 7.06 37.20 6.32
C CYS A 28 7.80 37.49 5.01
N PRO A 29 7.20 38.31 4.13
CA PRO A 29 7.97 39.43 3.60
C PRO A 29 7.20 40.76 3.72
N ASN A 30 7.97 41.79 4.05
CA ASN A 30 7.58 43.19 4.21
C ASN A 30 6.66 43.75 3.10
N ARG A 31 5.53 44.37 3.48
CA ARG A 31 5.08 45.65 2.89
C ARG A 31 4.01 46.40 3.72
N GLN A 32 4.45 47.54 4.23
CA GLN A 32 3.76 48.83 4.48
C GLN A 32 2.26 48.88 4.83
N LYS A 33 2.01 49.38 6.06
CA LYS A 33 0.73 49.87 6.62
C LYS A 33 0.10 51.02 5.81
N LYS A 34 -1.24 51.04 5.70
CA LYS A 34 -2.16 52.19 6.02
C LYS A 34 -3.66 51.80 5.81
N PRO A 35 -4.65 52.56 6.34
CA PRO A 35 -5.64 52.02 7.28
C PRO A 35 -7.10 51.87 6.77
N VAL A 36 -7.86 51.18 7.62
CA VAL A 36 -9.29 50.84 7.67
C VAL A 36 -10.27 52.00 7.38
N THR A 37 -11.40 51.66 6.75
CA THR A 37 -12.70 52.31 7.04
C THR A 37 -13.85 51.30 7.12
N ASN A 38 -14.62 51.44 8.21
CA ASN A 38 -15.82 50.72 8.63
C ASN A 38 -16.93 50.63 7.57
N ARG A 39 -17.74 49.56 7.62
CA ARG A 39 -19.20 49.67 7.46
C ARG A 39 -19.97 48.50 8.09
N THR A 40 -21.06 48.92 8.72
CA THR A 40 -22.04 48.28 9.60
C THR A 40 -23.16 47.52 8.87
N ARG A 41 -23.71 46.46 9.50
CA ARG A 41 -25.13 46.00 9.48
C ARG A 41 -25.27 44.80 10.46
N ARG A 42 -25.92 44.86 11.64
CA ARG A 42 -27.37 44.85 11.99
C ARG A 42 -28.12 43.71 11.24
N SER A 43 -28.79 42.70 11.83
CA SER A 43 -29.48 42.42 13.14
C SER A 43 -29.87 40.90 13.16
N PRO A 44 -30.75 40.32 14.03
CA PRO A 44 -31.06 40.40 15.48
C PRO A 44 -31.09 39.00 16.20
N PRO A 45 -31.43 38.87 17.51
CA PRO A 45 -31.07 37.71 18.36
C PRO A 45 -32.24 36.77 18.73
N ARG A 46 -31.94 35.56 19.26
CA ARG A 46 -32.93 34.79 20.06
C ARG A 46 -32.35 33.83 21.11
N ASN A 47 -32.59 34.22 22.37
CA ASN A 47 -32.93 33.50 23.62
C ASN A 47 -32.22 32.21 24.06
N GLN A 48 -31.51 32.35 25.18
CA GLN A 48 -31.25 31.30 26.17
C GLN A 48 -32.51 31.03 27.01
N ALA A 49 -32.79 29.76 27.31
CA ALA A 49 -33.62 29.36 28.44
C ALA A 49 -33.04 28.10 29.09
N SER A 50 -32.67 28.25 30.35
CA SER A 50 -32.26 27.26 31.33
C SER A 50 -33.35 26.22 31.64
N ARG A 51 -32.97 24.95 31.87
CA ARG A 51 -33.50 24.08 32.95
C ARG A 51 -32.84 22.69 32.95
N SER A 52 -32.48 22.22 34.13
CA SER A 52 -32.17 20.83 34.52
C SER A 52 -32.93 20.52 35.81
N PRO A 53 -32.97 19.28 36.33
CA PRO A 53 -33.32 17.97 35.74
C PRO A 53 -34.49 17.30 36.52
N PRO A 54 -34.80 15.99 36.33
CA PRO A 54 -34.95 15.13 37.50
C PRO A 54 -34.38 13.69 37.38
N VAL A 55 -34.34 13.04 38.53
CA VAL A 55 -33.64 11.81 38.98
C VAL A 55 -34.37 10.49 38.63
N ALA A 56 -33.59 9.39 38.55
CA ALA A 56 -33.93 7.98 38.22
C ALA A 56 -34.80 7.23 39.26
N PRO A 57 -35.29 5.99 38.96
CA PRO A 57 -34.70 4.74 39.53
C PRO A 57 -34.97 3.44 38.68
N PRO A 58 -34.78 2.18 39.17
CA PRO A 58 -33.53 1.44 39.41
C PRO A 58 -33.44 0.05 38.68
N LEU A 59 -32.26 -0.58 38.73
CA LEU A 59 -31.93 -1.93 38.19
C LEU A 59 -32.38 -3.10 39.11
N PRO A 60 -32.66 -4.31 38.57
CA PRO A 60 -32.76 -5.55 39.34
C PRO A 60 -31.50 -6.45 39.27
N PRO A 61 -31.35 -7.44 40.19
CA PRO A 61 -30.05 -7.89 40.70
C PRO A 61 -29.52 -9.24 40.20
N HIS A 62 -28.24 -9.50 40.49
CA HIS A 62 -27.53 -10.78 40.36
C HIS A 62 -28.02 -11.85 41.35
N ARG A 63 -27.95 -13.13 40.93
CA ARG A 63 -27.92 -14.29 41.83
C ARG A 63 -26.81 -15.27 41.44
N ALA A 64 -26.08 -15.73 42.44
CA ALA A 64 -24.87 -16.53 42.37
C ALA A 64 -25.12 -18.06 42.37
N THR A 65 -24.16 -18.78 41.77
CA THR A 65 -23.56 -20.09 42.12
C THR A 65 -24.45 -21.28 42.48
N PHE A 66 -24.25 -22.43 41.81
CA PHE A 66 -23.90 -23.70 42.46
C PHE A 66 -23.25 -24.72 41.49
N SER A 67 -22.27 -25.43 42.05
CA SER A 67 -21.43 -26.51 41.51
C SER A 67 -22.21 -27.84 41.38
N ALA A 68 -21.83 -28.71 40.43
CA ALA A 68 -21.67 -30.16 40.68
C ALA A 68 -21.05 -30.93 39.50
N PHE A 69 -20.31 -31.97 39.90
CA PHE A 69 -19.44 -32.90 39.19
C PHE A 69 -20.16 -34.03 38.41
N VAL A 70 -19.60 -34.39 37.23
CA VAL A 70 -19.12 -35.74 36.80
C VAL A 70 -20.06 -36.89 36.30
N SER A 71 -19.73 -37.31 35.06
CA SER A 71 -19.55 -38.67 34.47
C SER A 71 -20.62 -39.41 33.64
N LYS A 72 -20.10 -39.83 32.45
CA LYS A 72 -20.15 -41.15 31.77
C LYS A 72 -21.49 -41.84 31.50
N GLY A 73 -21.70 -42.18 30.22
CA GLY A 73 -22.59 -43.29 29.85
C GLY A 73 -22.84 -43.43 28.34
N THR A 74 -22.27 -44.47 27.76
CA THR A 74 -22.30 -44.89 26.35
C THR A 74 -23.64 -45.49 25.88
N ALA A 75 -23.97 -45.29 24.59
CA ALA A 75 -24.32 -46.32 23.59
C ALA A 75 -25.66 -46.17 22.81
N LYS A 76 -25.50 -46.17 21.47
CA LYS A 76 -26.29 -46.89 20.44
C LYS A 76 -27.73 -46.43 20.07
N LYS A 77 -27.87 -45.81 18.89
CA LYS A 77 -28.35 -46.41 17.61
C LYS A 77 -28.88 -45.32 16.65
N SER A 78 -28.46 -45.39 15.39
CA SER A 78 -28.96 -44.63 14.24
C SER A 78 -30.39 -45.10 13.84
N PRO A 79 -31.13 -44.38 12.97
CA PRO A 79 -30.83 -44.35 11.54
C PRO A 79 -31.01 -42.99 10.83
N ASN A 80 -30.23 -42.82 9.75
CA ASN A 80 -30.53 -42.09 8.51
C ASN A 80 -31.46 -40.87 8.57
N ASN A 81 -30.87 -39.69 8.44
CA ASN A 81 -31.33 -38.69 7.48
C ASN A 81 -30.09 -37.96 6.94
N GLY A 82 -29.56 -38.48 5.84
CA GLY A 82 -28.55 -37.78 5.05
C GLY A 82 -29.18 -36.54 4.43
N VAL A 83 -28.83 -35.37 4.95
CA VAL A 83 -29.06 -34.09 4.28
C VAL A 83 -27.74 -33.72 3.60
N VAL A 84 -27.86 -33.51 2.31
CA VAL A 84 -26.81 -33.35 1.31
C VAL A 84 -25.86 -32.21 1.70
N ALA A 85 -24.59 -32.55 1.91
CA ALA A 85 -23.49 -31.60 1.95
C ALA A 85 -23.33 -30.95 0.57
N GLY A 86 -23.49 -29.63 0.49
CA GLY A 86 -23.13 -28.85 -0.68
C GLY A 86 -21.62 -28.80 -0.81
N GLN A 87 -21.06 -29.67 -1.64
CA GLN A 87 -19.66 -29.60 -2.06
C GLN A 87 -19.45 -28.34 -2.92
N PHE A 88 -18.78 -27.32 -2.38
CA PHE A 88 -18.00 -26.40 -3.20
C PHE A 88 -16.73 -27.14 -3.62
N ARG A 89 -16.77 -27.76 -4.81
CA ARG A 89 -15.59 -28.28 -5.50
C ARG A 89 -15.18 -27.27 -6.56
N LEU A 90 -13.93 -26.83 -6.50
CA LEU A 90 -13.19 -26.30 -7.65
C LEU A 90 -13.37 -27.30 -8.81
N LEU A 91 -14.01 -26.86 -9.89
CA LEU A 91 -14.26 -27.69 -11.06
C LEU A 91 -12.92 -27.98 -11.76
N LYS A 92 -12.47 -29.23 -11.67
CA LYS A 92 -11.54 -29.78 -12.65
C LYS A 92 -12.29 -30.04 -13.96
N ARG A 93 -11.54 -29.99 -15.07
CA ARG A 93 -11.95 -30.33 -16.44
C ARG A 93 -12.99 -31.48 -16.44
N GLY A 94 -14.22 -31.20 -16.89
CA GLY A 94 -15.15 -32.23 -17.37
C GLY A 94 -16.21 -32.83 -16.43
N GLU A 95 -16.79 -32.13 -15.45
CA GLU A 95 -18.00 -32.62 -14.76
C GLU A 95 -19.18 -31.63 -14.82
N ALA A 96 -20.35 -32.12 -15.23
CA ALA A 96 -21.63 -31.40 -15.21
C ALA A 96 -22.54 -31.94 -14.10
N ILE A 97 -23.24 -31.05 -13.37
CA ILE A 97 -24.20 -31.40 -12.29
C ILE A 97 -25.48 -30.54 -12.45
N PRO A 98 -26.70 -31.09 -12.19
CA PRO A 98 -27.96 -30.51 -12.69
C PRO A 98 -28.59 -29.43 -11.80
N LYS A 99 -29.37 -28.56 -12.47
CA LYS A 99 -30.09 -27.38 -11.97
C LYS A 99 -31.12 -27.71 -10.87
N LYS A 100 -31.19 -26.85 -9.84
CA LYS A 100 -32.45 -26.46 -9.16
C LYS A 100 -32.35 -25.04 -8.55
N THR A 101 -33.39 -24.26 -8.87
CA THR A 101 -33.83 -22.93 -8.40
C THR A 101 -34.09 -22.88 -6.87
N SER A 102 -34.25 -21.75 -6.16
CA SER A 102 -34.91 -20.46 -6.43
C SER A 102 -34.65 -19.46 -5.29
N ASP A 103 -34.69 -18.16 -5.64
CA ASP A 103 -35.26 -16.98 -4.96
C ASP A 103 -35.15 -16.77 -3.43
N LEU A 104 -34.79 -15.53 -3.03
CA LEU A 104 -35.56 -14.70 -2.07
C LEU A 104 -35.02 -13.25 -1.95
N VAL A 105 -35.75 -12.33 -2.60
CA VAL A 105 -36.28 -11.01 -2.18
C VAL A 105 -35.47 -10.04 -1.29
N VAL A 106 -35.38 -8.82 -1.83
CA VAL A 106 -34.94 -7.50 -1.32
C VAL A 106 -35.82 -6.95 -0.19
N GLU A 107 -35.21 -6.29 0.80
CA GLU A 107 -35.88 -5.27 1.61
C GLU A 107 -34.98 -4.03 1.79
N ALA A 108 -35.50 -2.87 1.41
CA ALA A 108 -34.87 -1.54 1.47
C ALA A 108 -35.47 -0.69 2.60
N ILE A 109 -34.88 0.50 2.86
CA ILE A 109 -35.39 1.74 3.55
C ILE A 109 -34.42 2.24 4.67
N PRO A 110 -34.15 3.56 4.88
CA PRO A 110 -34.01 4.71 3.96
C PRO A 110 -32.83 5.67 4.30
N LYS A 111 -32.51 6.59 3.37
CA LYS A 111 -31.66 7.78 3.56
C LYS A 111 -32.38 8.91 4.32
N LYS A 112 -31.71 9.53 5.30
CA LYS A 112 -31.75 10.96 5.76
C LYS A 112 -30.91 11.03 7.06
N ALA A 113 -29.99 11.97 7.28
CA ALA A 113 -29.97 13.37 6.90
C ALA A 113 -28.53 13.87 6.70
N SER A 114 -28.35 14.65 5.64
CA SER A 114 -27.25 15.60 5.46
C SER A 114 -27.64 16.96 6.05
N ASP A 115 -26.61 17.73 6.40
CA ASP A 115 -26.57 19.18 6.60
C ASP A 115 -26.98 19.74 7.97
N LEU A 116 -25.97 20.10 8.78
CA LEU A 116 -25.73 21.49 9.17
C LEU A 116 -24.29 21.70 9.70
N VAL A 117 -23.70 22.78 9.19
CA VAL A 117 -22.29 23.22 9.19
C VAL A 117 -21.82 23.82 10.53
N VAL A 118 -20.49 23.98 10.65
CA VAL A 118 -19.68 25.00 11.39
C VAL A 118 -19.08 24.46 12.71
N GLU A 119 -17.81 24.07 12.79
CA GLU A 119 -16.54 24.81 12.59
C GLU A 119 -16.31 25.99 13.57
N ALA A 120 -15.60 25.74 14.69
CA ALA A 120 -14.78 26.70 15.46
C ALA A 120 -14.13 25.94 16.65
N ILE A 121 -12.87 25.46 16.54
CA ILE A 121 -11.59 26.13 16.95
C ILE A 121 -11.45 26.26 18.50
N PRO A 122 -10.25 26.13 19.14
CA PRO A 122 -8.89 26.19 18.56
C PRO A 122 -7.94 25.05 18.98
N LYS A 123 -6.91 24.67 18.19
CA LYS A 123 -5.60 25.36 18.05
C LYS A 123 -4.91 25.86 19.34
N LYS A 124 -5.62 25.95 20.47
CA LYS A 124 -5.06 26.38 21.76
C LYS A 124 -4.50 25.19 22.53
N ALA A 125 -5.02 23.99 22.29
CA ALA A 125 -4.55 22.78 22.98
C ALA A 125 -3.16 22.35 22.49
N SER A 126 -2.84 22.50 21.20
CA SER A 126 -1.49 22.22 20.66
C SER A 126 -0.46 23.22 21.17
N ASP A 127 -0.81 24.51 21.21
CA ASP A 127 0.09 25.56 21.66
C ASP A 127 0.31 25.46 23.18
N LEU A 128 -0.72 25.13 23.97
CA LEU A 128 -0.60 24.90 25.41
C LEU A 128 0.18 23.63 25.76
N ILE A 129 0.21 22.61 24.89
CA ILE A 129 1.01 21.39 25.09
C ILE A 129 2.47 21.63 24.70
N VAL A 130 2.77 22.34 23.61
CA VAL A 130 4.15 22.74 23.25
C VAL A 130 4.73 23.69 24.30
N GLU A 131 3.92 24.61 24.82
CA GLU A 131 4.30 25.56 25.87
C GLU A 131 4.43 24.87 27.26
N ALA A 132 3.65 23.81 27.53
CA ALA A 132 3.80 22.97 28.73
C ALA A 132 5.02 22.03 28.66
N ILE A 133 5.30 21.45 27.49
CA ILE A 133 6.47 20.57 27.25
C ILE A 133 7.77 21.37 27.34
N HIS A 134 7.81 22.59 26.77
CA HIS A 134 8.96 23.51 26.94
C HIS A 134 9.19 23.91 28.41
N LYS A 135 8.11 24.00 29.20
CA LYS A 135 8.19 24.42 30.60
C LYS A 135 8.67 23.29 31.52
N GLU A 136 8.19 22.07 31.32
CA GLU A 136 8.50 20.90 32.17
C GLU A 136 9.91 20.34 31.90
N THR A 137 10.41 20.42 30.66
CA THR A 137 11.81 20.05 30.31
C THR A 137 12.84 21.12 30.70
N SER A 138 12.44 22.39 30.85
CA SER A 138 13.35 23.48 31.22
C SER A 138 13.64 23.56 32.71
N ASP A 139 12.67 23.20 33.57
CA ASP A 139 12.87 23.17 35.03
C ASP A 139 13.87 22.07 35.43
N LEU A 140 13.89 20.94 34.71
CA LEU A 140 14.84 19.84 34.88
C LEU A 140 16.29 20.19 34.51
N ILE A 141 16.54 21.16 33.64
CA ILE A 141 17.90 21.53 33.17
C ILE A 141 18.62 22.40 34.21
N VAL A 142 17.90 23.33 34.84
CA VAL A 142 18.45 24.15 35.94
C VAL A 142 18.73 23.26 37.15
N GLU A 143 17.85 22.29 37.44
CA GLU A 143 18.04 21.30 38.50
C GLU A 143 19.17 20.31 38.16
N ALA A 144 19.26 19.79 36.93
CA ALA A 144 20.30 18.85 36.53
C ALA A 144 21.70 19.49 36.45
N ILE A 145 21.82 20.73 35.94
CA ILE A 145 23.10 21.47 35.96
C ILE A 145 23.45 21.88 37.40
N ALA A 146 22.47 22.13 38.28
CA ALA A 146 22.76 22.35 39.71
C ALA A 146 23.19 21.06 40.42
N ASP A 147 22.54 19.92 40.16
CA ASP A 147 22.75 18.63 40.82
C ASP A 147 24.02 17.88 40.34
N LEU A 148 24.36 17.96 39.04
CA LEU A 148 25.63 17.43 38.50
C LEU A 148 26.86 18.08 39.13
N PHE A 149 26.74 19.35 39.52
CA PHE A 149 27.83 20.11 40.14
C PHE A 149 27.77 20.12 41.66
N ALA A 150 26.58 19.94 42.26
CA ALA A 150 26.45 19.66 43.69
C ALA A 150 27.08 18.30 44.07
N SER A 151 27.10 17.34 43.14
CA SER A 151 27.63 15.99 43.36
C SER A 151 29.15 15.85 43.14
N SER A 152 29.82 16.84 42.52
CA SER A 152 31.22 16.74 42.07
C SER A 152 32.18 17.76 42.70
N VAL A 153 31.70 18.66 43.58
CA VAL A 153 32.56 19.64 44.27
C VAL A 153 32.17 19.75 45.74
N ILE A 154 33.10 19.42 46.65
CA ILE A 154 33.02 19.83 48.05
C ILE A 154 33.24 21.34 48.09
N MET A 155 32.17 22.13 48.12
CA MET A 155 32.22 23.53 48.51
C MET A 155 31.13 23.85 49.53
N ALA A 156 31.55 24.65 50.51
CA ALA A 156 30.90 24.92 51.79
C ALA A 156 29.53 25.60 51.70
N GLU A 157 28.83 25.56 52.85
CA GLU A 157 27.52 26.14 53.17
C GLU A 157 27.18 27.50 52.49
N PRO A 158 25.89 27.76 52.23
CA PRO A 158 25.46 28.92 51.45
C PRO A 158 25.62 30.22 52.26
N GLN A 159 26.53 31.09 51.83
CA GLN A 159 26.42 32.52 52.10
C GLN A 159 25.63 33.19 50.98
N GLU A 160 24.58 33.94 51.35
CA GLU A 160 23.86 34.86 50.47
C GLU A 160 24.81 35.94 49.92
N VAL A 161 25.49 35.63 48.81
CA VAL A 161 26.21 36.62 48.03
C VAL A 161 25.30 37.04 46.87
N ARG A 162 24.95 38.33 46.84
CA ARG A 162 24.23 38.99 45.73
C ARG A 162 24.83 38.51 44.41
N SER A 163 23.98 37.99 43.53
CA SER A 163 24.40 37.46 42.24
C SER A 163 25.17 38.54 41.45
N PRO A 164 26.40 38.28 40.98
CA PRO A 164 27.22 39.26 40.27
C PRO A 164 26.50 39.73 38.98
N PRO A 165 26.68 40.97 38.49
CA PRO A 165 26.03 41.41 37.26
C PRO A 165 26.45 40.51 36.07
N LEU A 166 25.53 40.29 35.11
CA LEU A 166 25.77 39.45 33.91
C LEU A 166 27.11 39.79 33.21
N ASP A 167 27.51 41.06 33.24
CA ASP A 167 28.79 41.52 32.69
C ASP A 167 30.03 40.91 33.37
N ASP A 168 29.99 40.66 34.68
CA ASP A 168 31.08 40.00 35.39
C ASP A 168 31.13 38.50 35.08
N CYS A 169 29.96 37.90 34.83
CA CYS A 169 29.87 36.52 34.32
C CYS A 169 30.44 36.41 32.89
N LEU A 170 30.13 37.36 32.01
CA LEU A 170 30.69 37.42 30.66
C LEU A 170 32.22 37.61 30.66
N LYS A 171 32.79 38.32 31.65
CA LYS A 171 34.25 38.41 31.81
C LYS A 171 34.88 37.06 32.17
N LEU A 172 34.24 36.28 33.05
CA LEU A 172 34.71 34.93 33.40
C LEU A 172 34.67 33.98 32.20
N LEU A 173 33.61 34.05 31.39
CA LEU A 173 33.47 33.28 30.15
C LEU A 173 34.53 33.63 29.10
N LYS A 174 34.99 34.89 29.07
CA LYS A 174 36.09 35.35 28.21
C LYS A 174 37.48 35.11 28.82
N GLY A 175 37.56 34.45 29.99
CA GLY A 175 38.81 34.12 30.65
C GLY A 175 39.73 33.25 29.79
N GLU A 176 41.04 33.30 30.05
CA GLU A 176 42.03 32.52 29.31
C GLU A 176 42.04 31.04 29.74
N ARG A 177 41.67 30.77 31.00
CA ARG A 177 41.68 29.43 31.59
C ARG A 177 40.31 28.76 31.51
N ASP A 178 40.31 27.46 31.30
CA ASP A 178 39.09 26.67 31.17
C ASP A 178 38.30 26.59 32.48
N GLU A 179 38.98 26.60 33.63
CA GLU A 179 38.31 26.68 34.94
C GLU A 179 37.49 27.98 35.09
N GLN A 180 37.97 29.10 34.53
CA GLN A 180 37.25 30.38 34.57
C GLN A 180 36.01 30.32 33.68
N ARG A 181 36.13 29.69 32.50
CA ARG A 181 35.02 29.51 31.57
C ARG A 181 33.96 28.56 32.13
N LEU A 182 34.37 27.46 32.76
CA LEU A 182 33.47 26.53 33.46
C LEU A 182 32.76 27.22 34.64
N ALA A 183 33.49 27.96 35.47
CA ALA A 183 32.89 28.74 36.55
C ALA A 183 31.90 29.80 36.01
N GLY A 184 32.22 30.43 34.88
CA GLY A 184 31.32 31.33 34.17
C GLY A 184 30.05 30.63 33.70
N LEU A 185 30.14 29.44 33.08
CA LEU A 185 28.98 28.66 32.62
C LEU A 185 28.07 28.23 33.79
N LEU A 186 28.65 27.91 34.95
CA LEU A 186 27.92 27.61 36.17
C LEU A 186 27.21 28.81 36.77
N LEU A 187 27.82 29.99 36.67
CA LEU A 187 27.21 31.22 37.17
C LEU A 187 26.10 31.70 36.23
N VAL A 188 26.23 31.46 34.92
CA VAL A 188 25.21 31.77 33.91
C VAL A 188 23.85 31.17 34.28
N THR A 189 23.77 29.94 34.79
CA THR A 189 22.48 29.32 35.15
C THR A 189 21.66 30.10 36.18
N LYS A 190 22.30 30.98 36.97
CA LYS A 190 21.64 31.83 37.98
C LYS A 190 21.00 33.10 37.41
N PHE A 191 21.27 33.45 36.16
CA PHE A 191 20.84 34.73 35.55
C PHE A 191 19.78 34.58 34.46
N PHE A 192 19.51 33.35 34.01
CA PHE A 192 18.68 33.12 32.85
C PHE A 192 17.25 32.77 33.23
N ARG A 193 16.31 33.41 32.54
CA ARG A 193 14.94 32.92 32.37
C ARG A 193 14.87 32.27 31.00
N ASN A 194 14.09 31.20 30.88
CA ASN A 194 14.17 30.19 29.81
C ASN A 194 14.00 30.72 28.36
N ASP A 195 13.56 31.98 28.16
CA ASP A 195 13.28 32.57 26.86
C ASP A 195 14.21 33.73 26.44
N ASP A 196 15.27 34.04 27.21
CA ASP A 196 16.20 35.13 26.86
C ASP A 196 17.26 34.69 25.83
N LEU A 197 16.81 34.48 24.59
CA LEU A 197 17.65 34.09 23.45
C LEU A 197 18.77 35.11 23.17
N VAL A 198 18.53 36.40 23.49
CA VAL A 198 19.52 37.48 23.27
C VAL A 198 20.68 37.32 24.24
N SER A 199 20.41 37.03 25.51
CA SER A 199 21.47 36.78 26.49
C SER A 199 22.18 35.45 26.21
N LEU A 200 21.49 34.42 25.71
CA LEU A 200 22.11 33.12 25.39
C LEU A 200 23.12 33.28 24.25
N LYS A 201 22.76 34.09 23.25
CA LYS A 201 23.67 34.47 22.16
C LYS A 201 24.92 35.18 22.67
N LYS A 202 24.77 36.15 23.60
CA LYS A 202 25.93 36.85 24.20
C LYS A 202 26.83 35.91 24.99
N VAL A 203 26.25 34.94 25.71
CA VAL A 203 27.01 33.92 26.44
C VAL A 203 27.77 33.03 25.48
N TYR A 204 27.13 32.54 24.41
CA TYR A 204 27.80 31.75 23.37
C TYR A 204 28.98 32.49 22.74
N GLU A 205 28.79 33.75 22.36
CA GLU A 205 29.85 34.62 21.83
C GLU A 205 30.99 34.85 22.83
N ALA A 206 30.69 34.88 24.13
CA ALA A 206 31.68 35.07 25.19
C ALA A 206 32.48 33.79 25.50
N VAL A 207 31.85 32.62 25.46
CA VAL A 207 32.48 31.31 25.71
C VAL A 207 33.49 30.97 24.61
N GLY A 208 33.11 31.20 23.36
CA GLY A 208 33.92 30.86 22.19
C GLY A 208 33.87 29.37 21.81
N THR A 209 33.99 29.13 20.51
CA THR A 209 33.66 27.84 19.88
C THR A 209 34.75 26.80 20.10
N HIS A 210 36.01 27.23 20.14
CA HIS A 210 37.17 26.41 20.48
C HIS A 210 37.13 25.85 21.91
N PHE A 211 36.51 26.56 22.86
CA PHE A 211 36.31 26.02 24.21
C PHE A 211 35.30 24.87 24.18
N LEU A 212 34.16 25.07 23.51
CA LEU A 212 33.11 24.05 23.38
C LEU A 212 33.62 22.79 22.66
N ASP A 213 34.45 22.94 21.62
CA ASP A 213 35.04 21.81 20.91
C ASP A 213 35.99 21.00 21.79
N ARG A 214 36.83 21.68 22.58
CA ARG A 214 37.71 21.00 23.53
C ARG A 214 36.90 20.31 24.63
N LEU A 215 35.87 20.97 25.17
CA LEU A 215 35.00 20.40 26.19
C LEU A 215 34.32 19.10 25.70
N LEU A 216 33.75 19.13 24.50
CA LEU A 216 33.13 17.97 23.87
C LEU A 216 34.14 16.85 23.60
N ARG A 217 35.34 17.17 23.07
CA ARG A 217 36.40 16.17 22.80
C ARG A 217 36.98 15.56 24.07
N THR A 218 37.10 16.33 25.15
CA THR A 218 37.51 15.83 26.47
C THR A 218 36.47 14.83 27.01
N GLY A 219 35.18 15.11 26.81
CA GLY A 219 34.10 14.17 27.15
C GLY A 219 34.00 12.96 26.21
N SER A 220 34.50 13.02 24.97
CA SER A 220 34.36 11.95 23.99
C SER A 220 35.55 10.99 23.86
N GLY A 221 36.70 11.31 24.49
CA GLY A 221 37.96 10.56 24.38
C GLY A 221 38.16 9.46 25.45
N ASP A 222 39.08 8.51 25.21
CA ASP A 222 39.28 7.35 26.08
C ASP A 222 40.26 7.61 27.22
N GLY A 223 39.77 7.71 28.47
CA GLY A 223 40.61 7.51 29.68
C GLY A 223 40.65 8.61 30.76
N GLY A 224 39.53 9.14 31.25
CA GLY A 224 39.50 10.03 32.42
C GLY A 224 38.34 9.78 33.39
N GLU A 225 38.59 9.84 34.70
CA GLU A 225 37.63 9.53 35.78
C GLU A 225 36.37 10.43 35.78
N ASN A 226 36.40 11.60 35.12
CA ASN A 226 35.30 12.57 35.05
C ASN A 226 34.75 12.77 33.63
N ARG A 227 35.07 11.87 32.68
CA ARG A 227 34.72 12.01 31.27
C ARG A 227 33.21 12.21 31.05
N ASP A 228 32.39 11.37 31.67
CA ASP A 228 30.94 11.38 31.46
C ASP A 228 30.30 12.69 31.94
N VAL A 229 30.84 13.28 33.01
CA VAL A 229 30.41 14.59 33.52
C VAL A 229 30.74 15.70 32.51
N TYR A 230 31.94 15.69 31.93
CA TYR A 230 32.31 16.65 30.88
C TYR A 230 31.51 16.46 29.60
N LEU A 231 31.24 15.20 29.23
CA LEU A 231 30.42 14.87 28.06
C LEU A 231 29.00 15.39 28.24
N GLN A 232 28.36 15.06 29.36
CA GLN A 232 27.01 15.51 29.66
C GLN A 232 26.93 17.04 29.71
N LEU A 233 27.85 17.70 30.42
CA LEU A 233 27.94 19.16 30.44
C LEU A 233 28.07 19.74 29.03
N SER A 234 28.95 19.18 28.21
CA SER A 234 29.19 19.69 26.85
C SER A 234 27.93 19.62 25.99
N LEU A 235 27.20 18.50 26.06
CA LEU A 235 26.01 18.27 25.26
C LEU A 235 24.84 19.13 25.73
N THR A 236 24.60 19.22 27.04
CA THR A 236 23.56 20.09 27.61
C THR A 236 23.82 21.56 27.26
N VAL A 237 25.07 22.03 27.35
CA VAL A 237 25.43 23.41 26.98
C VAL A 237 25.24 23.65 25.48
N LEU A 238 25.63 22.70 24.63
CA LEU A 238 25.44 22.79 23.18
C LEU A 238 23.96 22.77 22.77
N ALA A 239 23.15 21.89 23.36
CA ALA A 239 21.71 21.82 23.14
C ALA A 239 21.03 23.14 23.57
N ALA A 240 21.40 23.68 24.73
CA ALA A 240 20.91 24.97 25.21
C ALA A 240 21.24 26.12 24.24
N PHE A 241 22.46 26.17 23.70
CA PHE A 241 22.82 27.18 22.70
C PHE A 241 22.10 26.99 21.37
N CYS A 242 21.84 25.76 20.95
CA CYS A 242 21.11 25.47 19.71
C CYS A 242 19.61 25.83 19.79
N ARG A 243 19.09 26.22 20.96
CA ARG A 243 17.76 26.86 21.04
C ARG A 243 17.73 28.23 20.37
N VAL A 244 18.89 28.87 20.17
CA VAL A 244 19.03 30.10 19.38
C VAL A 244 19.17 29.72 17.90
N PRO A 245 18.20 30.05 17.01
CA PRO A 245 18.22 29.60 15.62
C PRO A 245 19.47 30.01 14.84
N GLU A 246 20.02 31.21 15.10
CA GLU A 246 21.25 31.67 14.45
C GLU A 246 22.46 30.80 14.82
N ILE A 247 22.51 30.27 16.05
CA ILE A 247 23.59 29.38 16.49
C ILE A 247 23.38 27.99 15.89
N ALA A 248 22.17 27.43 16.00
CA ALA A 248 21.85 26.12 15.45
C ALA A 248 22.06 26.03 13.94
N SER A 249 21.81 27.13 13.22
CA SER A 249 22.00 27.18 11.76
C SER A 249 23.45 27.36 11.29
N SER A 250 24.40 27.52 12.22
CA SER A 250 25.81 27.76 11.90
C SER A 250 26.52 26.54 11.31
N GLU A 251 27.51 26.79 10.46
CA GLU A 251 28.36 25.73 9.86
C GLU A 251 29.08 24.92 10.93
N GLU A 252 29.52 25.56 12.01
CA GLU A 252 30.21 24.88 13.10
C GLU A 252 29.34 23.82 13.79
N MET A 253 28.05 24.08 13.98
CA MET A 253 27.14 23.09 14.56
C MET A 253 26.90 21.92 13.62
N ALA A 254 26.81 22.18 12.30
CA ALA A 254 26.72 21.12 11.31
C ALA A 254 27.98 20.23 11.30
N LEU A 255 29.17 20.80 11.43
CA LEU A 255 30.44 20.06 11.49
C LEU A 255 30.61 19.18 12.73
N ARG A 256 29.82 19.42 13.80
CA ARG A 256 29.84 18.59 15.02
C ARG A 256 29.00 17.32 14.90
N ILE A 257 28.07 17.25 13.95
CA ILE A 257 27.13 16.12 13.78
C ILE A 257 27.81 14.75 13.72
N PRO A 258 28.88 14.52 12.92
CA PRO A 258 29.55 13.22 12.88
C PRO A 258 30.06 12.76 14.25
N LEU A 259 30.60 13.68 15.06
CA LEU A 259 31.09 13.38 16.41
C LEU A 259 29.93 13.06 17.37
N ILE A 260 28.79 13.77 17.25
CA ILE A 260 27.58 13.46 18.03
C ILE A 260 27.07 12.05 17.70
N LEU A 261 27.04 11.67 16.42
CA LEU A 261 26.66 10.32 16.00
C LEU A 261 27.66 9.26 16.51
N GLU A 262 28.96 9.57 16.54
CA GLU A 262 29.97 8.69 17.14
C GLU A 262 29.72 8.48 18.64
N ILE A 263 29.42 9.56 19.37
CA ILE A 263 29.05 9.49 20.80
C ILE A 263 27.81 8.62 20.98
N MET A 264 26.75 8.87 20.21
CA MET A 264 25.53 8.07 20.25
C MET A 264 25.84 6.59 19.98
N SER A 265 26.66 6.28 18.98
CA SER A 265 27.02 4.89 18.62
C SER A 265 27.67 4.10 19.76
N LYS A 266 28.29 4.77 20.74
CA LYS A 266 28.86 4.16 21.95
C LYS A 266 27.82 3.83 23.03
N ARG A 267 26.53 4.12 22.79
CA ARG A 267 25.40 3.89 23.72
C ARG A 267 25.63 4.52 25.10
N PRO A 268 25.65 5.86 25.18
CA PRO A 268 25.83 6.56 26.46
C PRO A 268 24.59 6.42 27.35
N ALA A 269 24.66 6.94 28.57
CA ALA A 269 23.52 6.96 29.50
C ALA A 269 22.31 7.72 28.91
N SER A 270 21.10 7.37 29.36
CA SER A 270 19.83 7.89 28.81
C SER A 270 19.76 9.42 28.75
N ASN A 271 20.23 10.11 29.80
CA ASN A 271 20.28 11.56 29.88
C ASN A 271 21.18 12.19 28.81
N THR A 272 22.31 11.56 28.50
CA THR A 272 23.27 12.00 27.49
C THR A 272 22.70 11.76 26.09
N LEU A 273 21.97 10.66 25.92
CA LEU A 273 21.32 10.32 24.66
C LEU A 273 20.18 11.31 24.33
N GLU A 274 19.39 11.73 25.32
CA GLU A 274 18.36 12.77 25.17
C GLU A 274 18.95 14.10 24.67
N GLU A 275 20.06 14.55 25.25
CA GLU A 275 20.73 15.78 24.83
C GLU A 275 21.29 15.68 23.39
N CYS A 276 21.80 14.50 23.00
CA CYS A 276 22.20 14.24 21.63
C CYS A 276 21.01 14.35 20.66
N TYR A 277 19.85 13.77 20.98
CA TYR A 277 18.65 13.87 20.16
C TYR A 277 18.19 15.32 20.01
N GLU A 278 18.11 16.07 21.11
CA GLU A 278 17.69 17.47 21.10
C GLU A 278 18.64 18.33 20.25
N LEU A 279 19.96 18.17 20.44
CA LEU A 279 20.96 18.88 19.65
C LEU A 279 20.83 18.58 18.14
N LEU A 280 20.72 17.30 17.76
CA LEU A 280 20.57 16.91 16.36
C LEU A 280 19.28 17.46 15.76
N TYR A 281 18.17 17.46 16.52
CA TYR A 281 16.89 18.01 16.08
C TYR A 281 16.96 19.52 15.85
N LEU A 282 17.51 20.28 16.80
CA LEU A 282 17.64 21.73 16.70
C LEU A 282 18.52 22.14 15.50
N VAL A 283 19.68 21.51 15.33
CA VAL A 283 20.59 21.81 14.20
C VAL A 283 19.96 21.46 12.86
N SER A 284 19.32 20.29 12.77
CA SER A 284 18.70 19.83 11.52
C SER A 284 17.48 20.67 11.13
N THR A 285 16.68 21.12 12.09
CA THR A 285 15.52 21.99 11.81
C THR A 285 15.93 23.41 11.44
N ALA A 286 17.05 23.91 11.98
CA ALA A 286 17.55 25.27 11.72
C ALA A 286 18.34 25.41 10.42
N SER A 287 18.92 24.34 9.87
CA SER A 287 19.80 24.41 8.70
C SER A 287 19.71 23.23 7.74
N GLN A 288 19.60 23.53 6.44
CA GLN A 288 19.70 22.54 5.38
C GLN A 288 21.07 21.85 5.36
N ALA A 289 22.15 22.57 5.69
CA ALA A 289 23.47 21.98 5.81
C ALA A 289 23.53 20.99 6.98
N GLY A 290 22.85 21.29 8.09
CA GLY A 290 22.68 20.38 9.23
C GLY A 290 22.00 19.07 8.84
N VAL A 291 20.85 19.14 8.15
CA VAL A 291 20.15 17.95 7.64
C VAL A 291 21.05 17.12 6.72
N MET A 292 21.72 17.75 5.76
CA MET A 292 22.58 17.04 4.80
C MET A 292 23.79 16.42 5.49
N ALA A 293 24.38 17.10 6.47
CA ALA A 293 25.47 16.55 7.29
C ALA A 293 24.99 15.33 8.09
N LEU A 294 23.79 15.39 8.68
CA LEU A 294 23.20 14.25 9.40
C LEU A 294 22.90 13.07 8.49
N LEU A 295 22.33 13.30 7.31
CA LEU A 295 22.12 12.26 6.29
C LEU A 295 23.46 11.61 5.86
N ASN A 296 24.41 12.43 5.41
CA ASN A 296 25.68 11.95 4.84
C ASN A 296 26.59 11.28 5.88
N SER A 297 26.37 11.54 7.18
CA SER A 297 27.12 10.91 8.27
C SER A 297 26.48 9.60 8.76
N GLY A 298 25.42 9.11 8.11
CA GLY A 298 24.73 7.88 8.50
C GLY A 298 23.76 8.07 9.66
N GLY A 299 23.12 9.24 9.77
CA GLY A 299 22.17 9.54 10.84
C GLY A 299 21.03 8.53 10.96
N LEU A 300 20.50 8.05 9.84
CA LEU A 300 19.46 7.01 9.81
C LEU A 300 19.95 5.69 10.43
N ARG A 301 21.18 5.28 10.08
CA ARG A 301 21.83 4.06 10.57
C ARG A 301 22.10 4.08 12.08
N VAL A 302 22.36 5.24 12.66
CA VAL A 302 22.62 5.39 14.11
C VAL A 302 21.31 5.57 14.88
N ILE A 303 20.43 6.45 14.42
CA ILE A 303 19.21 6.83 15.16
C ILE A 303 18.19 5.70 15.20
N ALA A 304 17.89 5.05 14.06
CA ALA A 304 16.79 4.09 13.99
C ALA A 304 17.02 2.87 14.90
N PRO A 305 18.18 2.18 14.88
CA PRO A 305 18.39 1.03 15.75
C PRO A 305 18.36 1.36 17.25
N GLN A 306 18.69 2.59 17.64
CA GLN A 306 18.72 3.01 19.05
C GLN A 306 17.34 3.26 19.64
N MET A 307 16.31 3.45 18.80
CA MET A 307 14.94 3.63 19.28
C MET A 307 14.40 2.42 20.04
N SER A 308 15.00 1.22 19.90
CA SER A 308 14.63 0.06 20.71
C SER A 308 15.01 0.20 22.18
N ASP A 309 16.01 1.03 22.48
CA ASP A 309 16.54 1.22 23.84
C ASP A 309 15.78 2.34 24.57
N LEU A 310 14.97 3.12 23.85
CA LEU A 310 14.16 4.22 24.39
C LEU A 310 12.83 3.71 24.96
N ALA A 311 12.36 4.39 26.01
CA ALA A 311 11.03 4.14 26.54
C ALA A 311 9.95 4.54 25.51
N ASP A 312 8.93 3.70 25.39
CA ASP A 312 7.81 3.92 24.46
C ASP A 312 7.08 5.22 24.77
N GLY A 313 6.93 6.07 23.76
CA GLY A 313 6.26 7.36 23.90
C GLY A 313 7.03 8.41 24.71
N SER A 314 8.30 8.16 25.06
CA SER A 314 9.17 9.15 25.67
C SER A 314 9.44 10.34 24.75
N HIS A 315 9.88 11.46 25.32
CA HIS A 315 10.28 12.63 24.56
C HIS A 315 11.42 12.32 23.56
N ALA A 316 12.41 11.52 23.97
CA ALA A 316 13.47 11.06 23.08
C ALA A 316 12.94 10.32 21.84
N THR A 317 11.94 9.45 22.02
CA THR A 317 11.28 8.73 20.92
C THR A 317 10.54 9.70 19.99
N GLU A 318 9.84 10.69 20.53
CA GLU A 318 9.19 11.75 19.74
C GLU A 318 10.22 12.51 18.90
N VAL A 319 11.31 12.98 19.52
CA VAL A 319 12.37 13.71 18.83
C VAL A 319 13.03 12.85 17.76
N ALA A 320 13.28 11.57 18.04
CA ALA A 320 13.81 10.62 17.08
C ALA A 320 12.90 10.46 15.85
N ILE A 321 11.58 10.28 16.03
CA ILE A 321 10.62 10.20 14.92
C ILE A 321 10.65 11.49 14.08
N LYS A 322 10.67 12.66 14.71
CA LYS A 322 10.73 13.96 14.02
C LYS A 322 12.03 14.13 13.21
N ILE A 323 13.17 13.71 13.76
CA ILE A 323 14.44 13.71 13.02
C ILE A 323 14.33 12.77 11.82
N LEU A 324 13.87 11.53 12.01
CA LEU A 324 13.74 10.57 10.92
C LEU A 324 12.78 11.07 9.81
N GLN A 325 11.66 11.69 10.16
CA GLN A 325 10.77 12.35 9.21
C GLN A 325 11.48 13.46 8.43
N LEU A 326 12.22 14.33 9.12
CA LEU A 326 12.98 15.40 8.48
C LEU A 326 14.03 14.86 7.51
N LEU A 327 14.74 13.80 7.90
CA LEU A 327 15.76 13.15 7.07
C LEU A 327 15.12 12.50 5.85
N VAL A 328 14.08 11.67 6.04
CA VAL A 328 13.37 10.96 4.96
C VAL A 328 12.81 11.94 3.93
N THR A 329 12.16 13.02 4.36
CA THR A 329 11.60 14.03 3.43
C THR A 329 12.66 14.80 2.63
N LYS A 330 13.93 14.72 3.02
CA LYS A 330 15.04 15.44 2.40
C LYS A 330 15.93 14.56 1.53
N ILE A 331 15.66 13.26 1.47
CA ILE A 331 16.42 12.37 0.61
C ILE A 331 16.03 12.63 -0.85
N SER A 332 17.01 12.96 -1.70
CA SER A 332 16.80 13.14 -3.13
C SER A 332 16.86 11.82 -3.88
N SER A 333 16.18 11.74 -5.04
CA SER A 333 16.27 10.58 -5.95
C SER A 333 17.70 10.35 -6.46
N GLU A 334 18.54 11.38 -6.52
CA GLU A 334 19.95 11.27 -6.94
C GLU A 334 20.84 10.64 -5.87
N SER A 335 20.48 10.77 -4.58
CA SER A 335 21.23 10.21 -3.45
C SER A 335 20.92 8.73 -3.15
N MET A 336 20.14 8.10 -4.02
CA MET A 336 19.67 6.72 -3.89
C MET A 336 20.78 5.71 -4.16
N ASN A 337 21.13 4.93 -3.14
CA ASN A 337 22.03 3.79 -3.28
C ASN A 337 21.60 2.63 -2.37
N ILE A 338 22.27 1.48 -2.51
CA ILE A 338 21.99 0.25 -1.74
C ILE A 338 22.10 0.51 -0.22
N GLU A 339 23.07 1.32 0.21
CA GLU A 339 23.26 1.68 1.62
C GLU A 339 22.07 2.47 2.16
N ARG A 340 21.55 3.46 1.42
CA ARG A 340 20.35 4.24 1.76
C ARG A 340 19.11 3.36 1.86
N PHE A 341 18.95 2.37 0.98
CA PHE A 341 17.84 1.42 1.09
C PHE A 341 17.93 0.56 2.35
N PHE A 342 19.14 0.13 2.72
CA PHE A 342 19.38 -0.56 3.99
C PHE A 342 19.10 0.35 5.20
N GLU A 343 19.52 1.62 5.16
CA GLU A 343 19.20 2.56 6.24
C GLU A 343 17.71 2.78 6.41
N LEU A 344 16.95 2.85 5.31
CA LEU A 344 15.50 2.96 5.37
C LEU A 344 14.83 1.68 5.89
N SER A 345 15.39 0.48 5.63
CA SER A 345 14.84 -0.74 6.23
C SER A 345 15.01 -0.75 7.76
N LEU A 346 16.12 -0.19 8.28
CA LEU A 346 16.29 0.05 9.72
C LEU A 346 15.24 1.01 10.28
N VAL A 347 14.94 2.10 9.56
CA VAL A 347 13.88 3.05 9.93
C VAL A 347 12.52 2.34 10.00
N VAL A 348 12.17 1.56 8.99
CA VAL A 348 10.90 0.81 8.97
C VAL A 348 10.81 -0.11 10.18
N ALA A 349 11.86 -0.88 10.47
CA ALA A 349 11.87 -1.82 11.59
C ALA A 349 11.69 -1.12 12.95
N ALA A 350 12.38 0.00 13.16
CA ALA A 350 12.31 0.77 14.39
C ALA A 350 10.95 1.45 14.59
N VAL A 351 10.44 2.11 13.55
CA VAL A 351 9.20 2.89 13.61
C VAL A 351 7.97 1.97 13.66
N ALA A 352 8.02 0.78 13.05
CA ALA A 352 6.93 -0.21 13.13
C ALA A 352 6.56 -0.55 14.58
N ARG A 353 7.55 -0.68 15.47
CA ARG A 353 7.30 -0.93 16.91
C ARG A 353 6.52 0.20 17.56
N GLN A 354 6.91 1.45 17.30
CA GLN A 354 6.21 2.62 17.83
C GLN A 354 4.79 2.73 17.24
N PHE A 355 4.63 2.45 15.95
CA PHE A 355 3.32 2.38 15.30
C PHE A 355 2.39 1.33 15.94
N ALA A 356 2.94 0.19 16.37
CA ALA A 356 2.17 -0.86 17.05
C ALA A 356 1.76 -0.47 18.48
N VAL A 357 2.71 0.03 19.28
CA VAL A 357 2.57 0.18 20.75
C VAL A 357 1.89 1.49 21.15
N LEU A 358 2.06 2.57 20.38
CA LEU A 358 1.55 3.89 20.76
C LEU A 358 0.05 4.05 20.52
N HIS A 359 -0.57 4.88 21.36
CA HIS A 359 -2.00 5.23 21.34
C HIS A 359 -2.26 6.75 21.44
N ASN A 360 -1.25 7.57 21.20
CA ASN A 360 -1.30 9.03 21.20
C ASN A 360 -1.03 9.59 19.78
N ALA A 361 -0.86 10.90 19.66
CA ALA A 361 -0.59 11.58 18.38
C ALA A 361 0.65 11.01 17.65
N LEU A 362 1.68 10.58 18.38
CA LEU A 362 2.90 10.02 17.79
C LEU A 362 2.67 8.73 17.01
N LYS A 363 1.58 8.00 17.28
CA LYS A 363 1.18 6.83 16.46
C LYS A 363 0.92 7.25 15.01
N PHE A 364 0.25 8.38 14.82
CA PHE A 364 -0.05 8.91 13.48
C PHE A 364 1.21 9.46 12.83
N GLU A 365 2.10 10.11 13.59
CA GLU A 365 3.41 10.52 13.08
C GLU A 365 4.27 9.34 12.61
N ALA A 366 4.25 8.22 13.36
CA ALA A 366 4.89 6.97 12.96
C ALA A 366 4.25 6.38 11.69
N LEU A 367 2.92 6.38 11.60
CA LEU A 367 2.17 5.95 10.41
C LEU A 367 2.56 6.78 9.18
N HIS A 368 2.58 8.11 9.29
CA HIS A 368 2.95 9.00 8.20
C HIS A 368 4.41 8.84 7.78
N LEU A 369 5.32 8.64 8.73
CA LEU A 369 6.73 8.35 8.43
C LEU A 369 6.87 7.04 7.65
N LEU A 370 6.25 5.95 8.13
CA LEU A 370 6.26 4.66 7.44
C LEU A 370 5.67 4.79 6.03
N SER A 371 4.52 5.44 5.90
CA SER A 371 3.90 5.63 4.59
C SER A 371 4.76 6.48 3.66
N ALA A 372 5.45 7.51 4.17
CA ALA A 372 6.38 8.30 3.38
C ALA A 372 7.53 7.44 2.84
N VAL A 373 8.06 6.50 3.65
CA VAL A 373 9.09 5.54 3.21
C VAL A 373 8.59 4.59 2.12
N PHE A 374 7.32 4.17 2.16
CA PHE A 374 6.76 3.28 1.13
C PHE A 374 6.20 4.01 -0.10
N CYS A 375 5.94 5.31 -0.02
CA CYS A 375 5.49 6.12 -1.16
C CYS A 375 6.64 6.70 -2.01
N PHE A 376 7.89 6.30 -1.78
CA PHE A 376 9.01 6.70 -2.65
C PHE A 376 8.90 6.04 -4.03
N GLU A 377 9.34 6.77 -5.07
CA GLU A 377 9.38 6.32 -6.47
C GLU A 377 10.12 4.99 -6.69
N TYR A 378 11.00 4.61 -5.78
CA TYR A 378 11.79 3.38 -5.81
C TYR A 378 11.51 2.45 -4.63
N SER A 379 10.30 2.50 -4.06
CA SER A 379 9.95 1.70 -2.88
C SER A 379 10.11 0.20 -3.07
N GLU A 380 9.97 -0.31 -4.30
CA GLU A 380 10.21 -1.73 -4.61
C GLU A 380 11.63 -2.19 -4.32
N LEU A 381 12.61 -1.29 -4.46
CA LEU A 381 14.01 -1.57 -4.13
C LEU A 381 14.24 -1.67 -2.61
N LEU A 382 13.27 -1.27 -1.78
CA LEU A 382 13.26 -1.55 -0.33
C LEU A 382 12.82 -2.98 -0.02
N HIS A 383 12.15 -3.68 -0.94
CA HIS A 383 11.57 -4.99 -0.64
C HIS A 383 12.65 -6.03 -0.31
N GLU A 384 13.72 -6.12 -1.09
CA GLU A 384 14.82 -7.06 -0.83
C GLU A 384 15.57 -6.78 0.49
N PRO A 385 15.98 -5.53 0.78
CA PRO A 385 16.52 -5.18 2.10
C PRO A 385 15.59 -5.55 3.26
N LEU A 386 14.27 -5.35 3.12
CA LEU A 386 13.30 -5.70 4.17
C LEU A 386 13.09 -7.21 4.31
N ARG A 387 13.11 -7.98 3.22
CA ARG A 387 13.05 -9.46 3.25
C ARG A 387 14.29 -10.08 3.90
N SER A 388 15.45 -9.43 3.73
CA SER A 388 16.73 -9.89 4.28
C SER A 388 17.00 -9.40 5.71
N MET A 389 16.12 -8.56 6.28
CA MET A 389 16.21 -8.18 7.68
C MET A 389 16.16 -9.42 8.58
N PRO A 390 16.97 -9.47 9.66
CA PRO A 390 16.86 -10.54 10.65
C PRO A 390 15.45 -10.57 11.22
N ASP A 391 15.00 -11.76 11.66
CA ASP A 391 13.65 -12.01 12.18
C ASP A 391 13.40 -11.22 13.48
N ASN A 392 13.16 -9.93 13.33
CA ASN A 392 12.68 -9.01 14.33
C ASN A 392 11.17 -8.88 14.11
N ASN A 393 10.37 -8.70 15.17
CA ASN A 393 8.91 -8.71 15.08
C ASN A 393 8.31 -7.51 14.31
N TRP A 394 9.08 -6.82 13.45
CA TRP A 394 8.68 -5.61 12.73
C TRP A 394 7.45 -5.84 11.85
N ALA A 395 7.38 -6.97 11.16
CA ALA A 395 6.24 -7.31 10.30
C ALA A 395 4.96 -7.51 11.11
N ASP A 396 5.07 -8.10 12.31
CA ASP A 396 3.96 -8.28 13.24
C ASP A 396 3.56 -6.96 13.92
N PHE A 397 4.53 -6.09 14.21
CA PHE A 397 4.27 -4.73 14.67
C PHE A 397 3.53 -3.93 13.59
N MET A 398 3.95 -4.03 12.33
CA MET A 398 3.25 -3.41 11.21
C MET A 398 1.80 -3.89 11.15
N ARG A 399 1.57 -5.21 11.24
CA ARG A 399 0.22 -5.81 11.24
C ARG A 399 -0.61 -5.26 12.40
N THR A 400 -0.03 -5.21 13.59
CA THR A 400 -0.68 -4.70 14.81
C THR A 400 -1.07 -3.24 14.67
N GLY A 401 -0.17 -2.40 14.15
CA GLY A 401 -0.44 -0.99 13.88
C GLY A 401 -1.53 -0.79 12.84
N VAL A 402 -1.48 -1.50 11.71
CA VAL A 402 -2.52 -1.47 10.65
C VAL A 402 -3.89 -1.84 11.22
N VAL A 403 -3.98 -2.98 11.93
CA VAL A 403 -5.21 -3.41 12.59
C VAL A 403 -5.70 -2.36 13.60
N SER A 404 -4.78 -1.77 14.37
CA SER A 404 -5.07 -0.72 15.32
C SER A 404 -5.71 0.51 14.67
N ILE A 405 -5.24 0.93 13.50
CA ILE A 405 -5.80 2.07 12.77
C ILE A 405 -7.16 1.71 12.15
N LEU A 406 -7.25 0.59 11.43
CA LEU A 406 -8.44 0.24 10.63
C LEU A 406 -9.67 -0.08 11.50
N GLN A 407 -9.48 -0.70 12.67
CA GLN A 407 -10.59 -1.01 13.58
C GLN A 407 -11.13 0.22 14.32
N ASN A 408 -10.35 1.31 14.40
CA ASN A 408 -10.68 2.49 15.18
C ASN A 408 -11.36 3.56 14.32
N ARG A 409 -12.07 4.48 15.00
CA ARG A 409 -12.67 5.65 14.36
C ARG A 409 -11.62 6.74 14.22
N VAL A 410 -10.91 6.71 13.11
CA VAL A 410 -9.89 7.70 12.73
C VAL A 410 -10.29 8.41 11.44
N ALA A 411 -9.59 9.49 11.08
CA ALA A 411 -9.84 10.20 9.82
C ALA A 411 -9.57 9.28 8.60
N PRO A 412 -10.29 9.48 7.48
CA PRO A 412 -10.11 8.66 6.27
C PRO A 412 -8.67 8.64 5.76
N SER A 413 -7.96 9.78 5.86
CA SER A 413 -6.54 9.87 5.50
C SER A 413 -5.69 8.85 6.26
N GLU A 414 -5.93 8.63 7.55
CA GLU A 414 -5.16 7.69 8.36
C GLU A 414 -5.42 6.25 7.95
N LYS A 415 -6.67 5.91 7.62
CA LYS A 415 -7.01 4.58 7.09
C LYS A 415 -6.32 4.33 5.75
N LEU A 416 -6.28 5.33 4.89
CA LEU A 416 -5.61 5.24 3.60
C LEU A 416 -4.11 4.94 3.77
N HIS A 417 -3.40 5.67 4.64
CA HIS A 417 -1.99 5.37 4.92
C HIS A 417 -1.81 3.94 5.47
N ALA A 418 -2.71 3.46 6.33
CA ALA A 418 -2.64 2.08 6.83
C ALA A 418 -2.86 1.02 5.73
N LEU A 419 -3.73 1.30 4.75
CA LEU A 419 -3.94 0.43 3.59
C LEU A 419 -2.74 0.44 2.65
N ILE A 420 -2.09 1.60 2.44
CA ILE A 420 -0.82 1.68 1.69
C ILE A 420 0.25 0.79 2.35
N LEU A 421 0.36 0.84 3.68
CA LEU A 421 1.28 -0.05 4.40
C LEU A 421 0.91 -1.52 4.21
N ALA A 422 -0.37 -1.88 4.32
CA ALA A 422 -0.81 -3.26 4.10
C ALA A 422 -0.46 -3.77 2.69
N GLU A 423 -0.63 -2.93 1.67
CA GLU A 423 -0.31 -3.29 0.28
C GLU A 423 1.17 -3.62 0.11
N ASN A 424 2.04 -2.74 0.64
CA ASN A 424 3.49 -2.91 0.60
C ASN A 424 3.92 -4.15 1.39
N MET A 425 3.34 -4.39 2.57
CA MET A 425 3.64 -5.58 3.36
C MET A 425 3.30 -6.87 2.61
N MET A 426 2.19 -6.89 1.88
CA MET A 426 1.86 -8.05 1.03
C MET A 426 2.79 -8.18 -0.18
N SER A 427 3.30 -7.07 -0.75
CA SER A 427 4.36 -7.12 -1.79
C SER A 427 5.66 -7.72 -1.26
N ILE A 428 6.01 -7.41 -0.01
CA ILE A 428 7.28 -7.83 0.59
C ILE A 428 7.20 -9.28 1.08
N LEU A 429 6.17 -9.64 1.86
CA LEU A 429 6.09 -10.90 2.59
C LEU A 429 5.09 -11.90 2.00
N GLY A 430 4.39 -11.51 0.92
CA GLY A 430 3.32 -12.30 0.32
C GLY A 430 2.00 -12.16 1.06
N GLU A 431 0.95 -12.75 0.48
CA GLU A 431 -0.43 -12.49 0.88
C GLU A 431 -0.79 -13.14 2.23
N LYS A 432 -0.05 -14.20 2.60
CA LYS A 432 -0.19 -14.87 3.90
C LYS A 432 0.10 -13.95 5.09
N TRP A 433 0.78 -12.82 4.88
CA TRP A 433 1.04 -11.84 5.94
C TRP A 433 -0.25 -11.29 6.56
N LEU A 434 -1.37 -11.26 5.84
CA LEU A 434 -2.67 -10.85 6.38
C LEU A 434 -3.20 -11.80 7.47
N ILE A 435 -2.66 -13.02 7.58
CA ILE A 435 -3.04 -13.98 8.60
C ILE A 435 -1.96 -14.02 9.68
N GLY A 436 -2.32 -13.59 10.87
CA GLY A 436 -1.39 -13.65 11.99
C GLY A 436 -1.96 -13.11 13.28
N ARG A 437 -1.32 -13.48 14.39
CA ARG A 437 -1.75 -13.08 15.72
C ARG A 437 -1.55 -11.58 15.88
N VAL A 438 -2.56 -10.91 16.41
CA VAL A 438 -2.49 -9.49 16.78
C VAL A 438 -2.89 -9.35 18.24
N LYS A 439 -2.02 -8.72 19.03
CA LYS A 439 -2.30 -8.37 20.41
C LYS A 439 -2.44 -6.86 20.51
N LEU A 440 -3.60 -6.40 20.94
CA LEU A 440 -3.85 -5.00 21.20
C LEU A 440 -3.78 -4.75 22.71
N PRO A 441 -3.25 -3.61 23.17
CA PRO A 441 -3.16 -3.32 24.60
C PRO A 441 -4.52 -3.30 25.33
N SER A 442 -5.62 -3.06 24.62
CA SER A 442 -6.97 -3.01 25.17
C SER A 442 -7.73 -4.34 25.19
N VAL A 443 -7.13 -5.44 24.71
CA VAL A 443 -7.77 -6.76 24.61
C VAL A 443 -6.89 -7.79 25.35
N GLU A 444 -7.47 -8.49 26.34
CA GLU A 444 -6.75 -9.50 27.12
C GLU A 444 -6.29 -10.68 26.26
N ASP A 445 -7.14 -11.10 25.32
CA ASP A 445 -6.87 -12.16 24.36
C ASP A 445 -6.33 -11.64 23.02
N TYR A 446 -5.69 -12.54 22.27
CA TYR A 446 -5.31 -12.26 20.89
C TYR A 446 -6.55 -12.12 20.01
N LEU A 447 -6.51 -11.19 19.07
CA LEU A 447 -7.51 -11.14 18.01
C LEU A 447 -7.45 -12.40 17.13
N PRO A 448 -8.57 -12.78 16.50
CA PRO A 448 -8.58 -13.81 15.47
C PRO A 448 -7.52 -13.55 14.40
N ALA A 449 -6.85 -14.60 13.92
CA ALA A 449 -5.71 -14.46 13.01
C ALA A 449 -6.09 -13.83 11.66
N ASP A 450 -7.34 -14.00 11.24
CA ASP A 450 -7.97 -13.45 10.03
C ASP A 450 -8.46 -12.00 10.20
N ARG A 451 -8.33 -11.41 11.40
CA ARG A 451 -8.87 -10.07 11.67
C ARG A 451 -8.24 -8.99 10.80
N CYS A 452 -6.95 -9.12 10.49
CA CYS A 452 -6.25 -8.18 9.60
C CYS A 452 -6.80 -8.28 8.16
N LEU A 453 -6.96 -9.50 7.62
CA LEU A 453 -7.59 -9.74 6.32
C LEU A 453 -8.96 -9.06 6.22
N LEU A 454 -9.85 -9.29 7.19
CA LEU A 454 -11.19 -8.71 7.18
C LEU A 454 -11.17 -7.18 7.22
N LEU A 455 -10.36 -6.57 8.09
CA LEU A 455 -10.28 -5.12 8.22
C LEU A 455 -9.70 -4.45 6.97
N VAL A 456 -8.67 -5.04 6.37
CA VAL A 456 -8.08 -4.55 5.12
C VAL A 456 -9.11 -4.63 4.01
N LEU A 457 -9.77 -5.78 3.82
CA LEU A 457 -10.79 -5.94 2.78
C LEU A 457 -11.98 -4.99 2.94
N GLU A 458 -12.55 -4.89 4.15
CA GLU A 458 -13.69 -4.00 4.43
C GLU A 458 -13.31 -2.53 4.25
N SER A 459 -12.10 -2.13 4.67
CA SER A 459 -11.67 -0.74 4.53
C SER A 459 -11.35 -0.41 3.07
N SER A 460 -10.69 -1.31 2.33
CA SER A 460 -10.46 -1.15 0.89
C SER A 460 -11.77 -1.04 0.11
N HIS A 461 -12.80 -1.83 0.45
CA HIS A 461 -14.13 -1.72 -0.17
C HIS A 461 -14.74 -0.32 0.01
N VAL A 462 -14.67 0.22 1.23
CA VAL A 462 -15.17 1.57 1.53
C VAL A 462 -14.41 2.63 0.75
N GLU A 463 -13.07 2.57 0.75
CA GLU A 463 -12.25 3.54 0.02
C GLU A 463 -12.44 3.43 -1.50
N ILE A 464 -12.56 2.23 -2.08
CA ILE A 464 -12.90 2.04 -3.50
C ILE A 464 -14.24 2.71 -3.82
N SER A 465 -15.25 2.53 -2.96
CA SER A 465 -16.57 3.15 -3.16
C SER A 465 -16.51 4.68 -3.14
N VAL A 466 -15.71 5.26 -2.24
CA VAL A 466 -15.52 6.72 -2.17
C VAL A 466 -14.72 7.22 -3.38
N LEU A 467 -13.58 6.61 -3.68
CA LEU A 467 -12.67 7.03 -4.74
C LEU A 467 -13.32 6.93 -6.13
N THR A 468 -14.02 5.84 -6.43
CA THR A 468 -14.72 5.67 -7.72
C THR A 468 -15.84 6.71 -7.88
N ASN A 469 -16.62 6.98 -6.84
CA ASN A 469 -17.66 8.01 -6.88
C ASN A 469 -17.07 9.42 -7.06
N GLU A 470 -15.98 9.76 -6.35
CA GLU A 470 -15.31 11.04 -6.53
C GLU A 470 -14.68 11.18 -7.93
N LEU A 471 -14.05 10.12 -8.45
CA LEU A 471 -13.48 10.10 -9.80
C LEU A 471 -14.56 10.24 -10.86
N ALA A 472 -15.70 9.54 -10.71
CA ALA A 472 -16.84 9.67 -11.61
C ALA A 472 -17.36 11.12 -11.64
N TYR A 473 -17.59 11.72 -10.46
CA TYR A 473 -18.02 13.11 -10.36
C TYR A 473 -17.03 14.07 -11.02
N MET A 474 -15.74 13.96 -10.70
CA MET A 474 -14.71 14.84 -11.27
C MET A 474 -14.58 14.69 -12.79
N LYS A 475 -14.71 13.48 -13.32
CA LYS A 475 -14.56 13.22 -14.76
C LYS A 475 -15.79 13.55 -15.59
N TYR A 476 -16.99 13.37 -15.02
CA TYR A 476 -18.23 13.35 -15.80
C TYR A 476 -19.19 14.49 -15.45
N GLU A 477 -19.19 14.98 -14.21
CA GLU A 477 -20.17 15.95 -13.73
C GLU A 477 -19.57 17.31 -13.37
N ALA A 478 -18.32 17.36 -12.93
CA ALA A 478 -17.69 18.58 -12.43
C ALA A 478 -17.45 19.62 -13.55
N PRO A 479 -17.64 20.92 -13.27
CA PRO A 479 -17.30 21.97 -14.22
C PRO A 479 -15.79 21.97 -14.48
N THR A 480 -15.38 22.13 -15.75
CA THR A 480 -13.99 22.05 -16.26
C THR A 480 -12.96 23.00 -15.63
N THR A 481 -13.36 23.79 -14.62
CA THR A 481 -12.53 24.78 -13.91
C THR A 481 -12.26 24.42 -12.45
N SER A 482 -12.86 23.35 -11.89
CA SER A 482 -12.85 23.11 -10.43
C SER A 482 -11.84 22.09 -9.90
N SER A 483 -11.28 21.20 -10.74
CA SER A 483 -10.32 20.18 -10.30
C SER A 483 -8.96 20.40 -10.95
N THR A 484 -7.90 20.51 -10.15
CA THR A 484 -6.52 20.46 -10.65
C THR A 484 -6.18 19.02 -11.05
N ASP A 485 -5.60 18.81 -12.23
CA ASP A 485 -5.22 17.49 -12.77
C ASP A 485 -4.46 16.61 -11.75
N GLU A 486 -3.65 17.24 -10.89
CA GLU A 486 -2.90 16.60 -9.80
C GLU A 486 -3.77 15.86 -8.76
N ASP A 487 -4.94 16.40 -8.39
CA ASP A 487 -5.83 15.76 -7.39
C ASP A 487 -6.51 14.52 -7.98
N SER A 488 -6.89 14.57 -9.27
CA SER A 488 -7.40 13.42 -10.00
C SER A 488 -6.36 12.32 -10.10
N LEU A 489 -5.11 12.66 -10.47
CA LEU A 489 -4.01 11.69 -10.57
C LEU A 489 -3.71 11.04 -9.21
N LEU A 490 -3.69 11.82 -8.12
CA LEU A 490 -3.50 11.28 -6.77
C LEU A 490 -4.58 10.25 -6.41
N LYS A 491 -5.85 10.55 -6.69
CA LYS A 491 -6.97 9.64 -6.40
C LYS A 491 -6.94 8.38 -7.27
N GLN A 492 -6.55 8.50 -8.54
CA GLN A 492 -6.33 7.33 -9.41
C GLN A 492 -5.22 6.43 -8.87
N ARG A 493 -4.13 7.00 -8.34
CA ARG A 493 -3.06 6.23 -7.70
C ARG A 493 -3.55 5.50 -6.46
N TYR A 494 -4.32 6.16 -5.59
CA TYR A 494 -4.91 5.50 -4.44
C TYR A 494 -5.87 4.38 -4.83
N LEU A 495 -6.68 4.59 -5.86
CA LEU A 495 -7.56 3.56 -6.39
C LEU A 495 -6.77 2.34 -6.89
N ALA A 496 -5.66 2.56 -7.60
CA ALA A 496 -4.78 1.49 -8.05
C ALA A 496 -4.18 0.67 -6.89
N ILE A 497 -3.77 1.33 -5.79
CA ILE A 497 -3.30 0.66 -4.58
C ILE A 497 -4.42 -0.20 -3.97
N MET A 498 -5.65 0.31 -3.90
CA MET A 498 -6.79 -0.48 -3.40
C MET A 498 -7.10 -1.67 -4.30
N PHE A 499 -7.07 -1.51 -5.63
CA PHE A 499 -7.26 -2.63 -6.54
C PHE A 499 -6.16 -3.69 -6.38
N SER A 500 -4.90 -3.29 -6.19
CA SER A 500 -3.81 -4.22 -5.91
C SER A 500 -4.04 -5.02 -4.63
N LEU A 501 -4.54 -4.38 -3.56
CA LEU A 501 -4.94 -5.08 -2.33
C LEU A 501 -6.02 -6.12 -2.60
N ILE A 502 -7.07 -5.76 -3.34
CA ILE A 502 -8.15 -6.68 -3.69
C ILE A 502 -7.63 -7.85 -4.53
N GLU A 503 -6.82 -7.61 -5.55
CA GLU A 503 -6.22 -8.66 -6.40
C GLU A 503 -5.35 -9.63 -5.59
N LYS A 504 -4.55 -9.13 -4.66
CA LYS A 504 -3.75 -9.98 -3.77
C LYS A 504 -4.63 -10.77 -2.79
N ILE A 505 -5.72 -10.19 -2.30
CA ILE A 505 -6.69 -10.93 -1.48
C ILE A 505 -7.38 -12.02 -2.30
N ILE A 506 -7.76 -11.74 -3.56
CA ILE A 506 -8.31 -12.73 -4.49
C ILE A 506 -7.31 -13.87 -4.68
N LYS A 507 -6.05 -13.56 -5.00
CA LYS A 507 -4.99 -14.56 -5.12
C LYS A 507 -4.83 -15.40 -3.85
N TYR A 508 -4.86 -14.78 -2.68
CA TYR A 508 -4.80 -15.51 -1.41
C TYR A 508 -5.94 -16.51 -1.29
N ILE A 509 -7.19 -16.09 -1.47
CA ILE A 509 -8.34 -17.00 -1.33
C ILE A 509 -8.33 -18.12 -2.38
N SER A 510 -7.86 -17.87 -3.61
CA SER A 510 -7.71 -18.90 -4.64
C SER A 510 -6.74 -19.99 -4.20
N THR A 511 -5.61 -19.62 -3.59
CA THR A 511 -4.60 -20.60 -3.13
C THR A 511 -4.98 -21.37 -1.87
N VAL A 512 -5.87 -20.80 -1.04
CA VAL A 512 -6.36 -21.47 0.18
C VAL A 512 -7.32 -22.62 -0.17
N GLY A 513 -8.04 -22.54 -1.29
CA GLY A 513 -8.87 -23.65 -1.77
C GLY A 513 -8.09 -24.89 -2.20
N GLU A 514 -6.80 -24.73 -2.54
CA GLU A 514 -5.92 -25.83 -2.98
C GLU A 514 -5.11 -26.46 -1.84
N ASN A 515 -4.92 -25.76 -0.71
CA ASN A 515 -4.13 -26.23 0.44
C ASN A 515 -4.99 -26.23 1.73
N GLU A 516 -5.28 -27.41 2.27
CA GLU A 516 -5.95 -27.55 3.58
C GLU A 516 -5.18 -26.77 4.68
N GLY A 517 -5.74 -25.66 5.16
CA GLY A 517 -5.52 -25.23 6.55
C GLY A 517 -4.91 -23.85 6.83
N THR A 518 -5.51 -22.74 6.39
CA THR A 518 -5.24 -21.42 7.04
C THR A 518 -6.47 -20.61 7.40
N LEU A 519 -7.51 -20.57 6.57
CA LEU A 519 -8.82 -20.02 6.95
C LEU A 519 -9.66 -21.12 7.63
N SER A 520 -9.60 -21.20 8.96
CA SER A 520 -10.26 -22.27 9.72
C SER A 520 -11.77 -22.05 9.95
N ASP A 521 -12.30 -20.87 9.62
CA ASP A 521 -13.69 -20.48 9.88
C ASP A 521 -14.44 -20.21 8.56
N GLU A 522 -15.41 -21.07 8.26
CA GLU A 522 -16.32 -20.98 7.11
C GLU A 522 -17.08 -19.64 7.09
N ALA A 523 -17.42 -19.08 8.26
CA ALA A 523 -18.11 -17.80 8.35
C ALA A 523 -17.24 -16.62 7.89
N VAL A 524 -15.93 -16.69 8.17
CA VAL A 524 -14.95 -15.68 7.72
C VAL A 524 -14.81 -15.75 6.20
N PHE A 525 -14.70 -16.95 5.64
CA PHE A 525 -14.60 -17.13 4.19
C PHE A 525 -15.84 -16.59 3.46
N LEU A 526 -17.04 -16.92 3.94
CA LEU A 526 -18.30 -16.38 3.39
C LEU A 526 -18.34 -14.86 3.45
N LYS A 527 -17.83 -14.26 4.53
CA LYS A 527 -17.75 -12.81 4.68
C LYS A 527 -16.79 -12.18 3.68
N VAL A 528 -15.63 -12.80 3.46
CA VAL A 528 -14.65 -12.35 2.45
C VAL A 528 -15.27 -12.38 1.05
N ILE A 529 -15.89 -13.50 0.67
CA ILE A 529 -16.57 -13.62 -0.64
C ILE A 529 -17.70 -12.60 -0.78
N LYS A 530 -18.48 -12.36 0.28
CA LYS A 530 -19.53 -11.35 0.27
C LYS A 530 -18.96 -9.95 0.00
N THR A 531 -17.93 -9.53 0.74
CA THR A 531 -17.33 -8.20 0.57
C THR A 531 -16.66 -8.04 -0.80
N LEU A 532 -16.04 -9.10 -1.34
CA LEU A 532 -15.48 -9.07 -2.70
C LEU A 532 -16.57 -8.91 -3.77
N ASN A 533 -17.70 -9.61 -3.63
CA ASN A 533 -18.87 -9.41 -4.51
C ASN A 533 -19.39 -7.98 -4.46
N GLU A 534 -19.53 -7.40 -3.26
CA GLU A 534 -19.93 -6.00 -3.08
C GLU A 534 -18.93 -5.05 -3.75
N THR A 535 -17.63 -5.27 -3.55
CA THR A 535 -16.55 -4.47 -4.14
C THR A 535 -16.57 -4.51 -5.67
N VAL A 536 -16.63 -5.70 -6.26
CA VAL A 536 -16.72 -5.84 -7.73
C VAL A 536 -18.02 -5.25 -8.25
N GLY A 537 -19.11 -5.36 -7.49
CA GLY A 537 -20.38 -4.70 -7.79
C GLY A 537 -20.26 -3.18 -7.91
N VAL A 538 -19.46 -2.53 -7.06
CA VAL A 538 -19.16 -1.09 -7.10
C VAL A 538 -18.29 -0.73 -8.29
N VAL A 539 -17.23 -1.52 -8.56
CA VAL A 539 -16.34 -1.29 -9.72
C VAL A 539 -17.10 -1.44 -11.05
N LEU A 540 -18.07 -2.36 -11.13
CA LEU A 540 -18.96 -2.51 -12.29
C LEU A 540 -19.87 -1.29 -12.48
N GLU A 541 -20.39 -0.68 -11.41
CA GLU A 541 -21.16 0.58 -11.53
C GLU A 541 -20.27 1.72 -12.05
N TYR A 542 -19.02 1.82 -11.57
CA TYR A 542 -18.08 2.81 -12.10
C TYR A 542 -17.82 2.64 -13.60
N LEU A 543 -17.65 1.40 -14.08
CA LEU A 543 -17.53 1.12 -15.51
C LEU A 543 -18.83 1.42 -16.29
N LYS A 544 -19.99 1.18 -15.67
CA LYS A 544 -21.29 1.52 -16.26
C LYS A 544 -21.44 3.04 -16.44
N ASP A 545 -21.09 3.83 -15.44
CA ASP A 545 -21.10 5.29 -15.53
C ASP A 545 -20.18 5.76 -16.66
N ALA A 546 -18.98 5.19 -16.78
CA ALA A 546 -18.07 5.48 -17.88
C ALA A 546 -18.64 5.12 -19.26
N LYS A 547 -19.33 3.96 -19.38
CA LYS A 547 -20.06 3.54 -20.59
C LYS A 547 -21.14 4.55 -20.98
N GLU A 548 -21.97 4.95 -20.02
CA GLU A 548 -23.07 5.90 -20.22
C GLU A 548 -22.57 7.29 -20.67
N HIS A 549 -21.39 7.70 -20.22
CA HIS A 549 -20.72 8.94 -20.63
C HIS A 549 -19.84 8.79 -21.89
N GLY A 550 -19.82 7.62 -22.53
CA GLY A 550 -19.06 7.36 -23.76
C GLY A 550 -17.54 7.40 -23.57
N LYS A 551 -17.05 7.19 -22.35
CA LYS A 551 -15.62 7.20 -22.01
C LYS A 551 -15.10 5.78 -21.98
N LYS A 552 -14.16 5.44 -22.85
CA LYS A 552 -13.57 4.09 -22.94
C LYS A 552 -12.06 4.03 -22.72
N ARG A 553 -11.40 5.18 -22.54
CA ARG A 553 -9.94 5.28 -22.41
C ARG A 553 -9.57 5.80 -21.02
N GLY A 554 -8.65 5.12 -20.34
CA GLY A 554 -8.12 5.53 -19.05
C GLY A 554 -7.46 4.39 -18.27
N THR A 555 -6.35 4.67 -17.59
CA THR A 555 -5.62 3.70 -16.76
C THR A 555 -6.48 3.15 -15.62
N ASP A 556 -7.31 3.98 -15.02
CA ASP A 556 -8.25 3.60 -13.97
C ASP A 556 -9.38 2.69 -14.47
N LEU A 557 -9.88 2.93 -15.69
CA LEU A 557 -10.87 2.04 -16.33
C LEU A 557 -10.24 0.68 -16.64
N LEU A 558 -9.02 0.69 -17.16
CA LEU A 558 -8.29 -0.54 -17.45
C LEU A 558 -7.99 -1.34 -16.17
N ALA A 559 -7.55 -0.68 -15.11
CA ALA A 559 -7.35 -1.32 -13.80
C ALA A 559 -8.66 -1.86 -13.20
N SER A 560 -9.78 -1.18 -13.44
CA SER A 560 -11.11 -1.64 -13.06
C SER A 560 -11.49 -2.94 -13.79
N VAL A 561 -11.25 -3.02 -15.11
CA VAL A 561 -11.45 -4.25 -15.89
C VAL A 561 -10.56 -5.38 -15.36
N ARG A 562 -9.31 -5.08 -14.99
CA ARG A 562 -8.36 -6.07 -14.46
C ARG A 562 -8.82 -6.71 -13.16
N VAL A 563 -9.22 -5.91 -12.16
CA VAL A 563 -9.66 -6.45 -10.87
C VAL A 563 -10.97 -7.24 -11.01
N ILE A 564 -11.88 -6.81 -11.90
CA ILE A 564 -13.10 -7.55 -12.23
C ILE A 564 -12.74 -8.90 -12.89
N GLY A 565 -11.88 -8.89 -13.90
CA GLY A 565 -11.43 -10.09 -14.60
C GLY A 565 -10.77 -11.09 -13.67
N SER A 566 -9.92 -10.61 -12.75
CA SER A 566 -9.27 -11.42 -11.73
C SER A 566 -10.27 -12.09 -10.78
N TYR A 567 -11.27 -11.36 -10.28
CA TYR A 567 -12.26 -11.93 -9.37
C TYR A 567 -13.21 -12.93 -10.06
N LEU A 568 -13.71 -12.56 -11.23
CA LEU A 568 -14.70 -13.37 -11.97
C LEU A 568 -14.08 -14.64 -12.57
N ALA A 569 -12.75 -14.71 -12.70
CA ALA A 569 -12.07 -15.96 -13.00
C ALA A 569 -12.30 -17.02 -11.92
N GLU A 570 -12.40 -16.60 -10.65
CA GLU A 570 -12.65 -17.50 -9.52
C GLU A 570 -14.14 -17.68 -9.24
N THR A 571 -14.94 -16.63 -9.48
CA THR A 571 -16.39 -16.62 -9.22
C THR A 571 -17.17 -16.20 -10.48
N PRO A 572 -17.27 -17.06 -11.51
CA PRO A 572 -17.83 -16.69 -12.81
C PRO A 572 -19.33 -16.38 -12.80
N ASP A 573 -20.06 -16.88 -11.80
CA ASP A 573 -21.51 -16.63 -11.67
C ASP A 573 -21.82 -15.35 -10.84
N ALA A 574 -20.80 -14.67 -10.30
CA ALA A 574 -20.99 -13.41 -9.57
C ALA A 574 -21.38 -12.26 -10.51
N CYS A 575 -22.30 -11.39 -10.05
CA CYS A 575 -22.75 -10.21 -10.80
C CYS A 575 -23.20 -10.51 -12.25
N LYS A 576 -23.68 -11.73 -12.54
CA LYS A 576 -23.96 -12.24 -13.91
C LYS A 576 -24.73 -11.25 -14.79
N GLU A 577 -25.79 -10.64 -14.28
CA GLU A 577 -26.61 -9.67 -15.02
C GLU A 577 -25.80 -8.44 -15.44
N LYS A 578 -25.05 -7.82 -14.51
CA LYS A 578 -24.23 -6.64 -14.82
C LYS A 578 -23.09 -6.97 -15.79
N VAL A 579 -22.46 -8.14 -15.63
CA VAL A 579 -21.39 -8.61 -16.53
C VAL A 579 -21.96 -8.83 -17.93
N GLN A 580 -23.15 -9.42 -18.04
CA GLN A 580 -23.84 -9.60 -19.31
C GLN A 580 -24.10 -8.26 -20.03
N ASP A 581 -24.49 -7.23 -19.28
CA ASP A 581 -24.78 -5.90 -19.83
C ASP A 581 -23.53 -5.07 -20.19
N LEU A 582 -22.38 -5.39 -19.58
CA LEU A 582 -21.14 -4.61 -19.69
C LEU A 582 -20.00 -5.31 -20.46
N LEU A 583 -20.12 -6.60 -20.78
CA LEU A 583 -19.01 -7.36 -21.37
C LEU A 583 -18.48 -6.73 -22.67
N ASP A 584 -19.37 -6.26 -23.54
CA ASP A 584 -19.02 -5.56 -24.78
C ASP A 584 -18.16 -4.31 -24.52
N TYR A 585 -18.55 -3.54 -23.52
CA TYR A 585 -17.87 -2.32 -23.12
C TYR A 585 -16.54 -2.63 -22.44
N MET A 586 -16.50 -3.60 -21.53
CA MET A 586 -15.26 -4.02 -20.85
C MET A 586 -14.19 -4.47 -21.85
N LEU A 587 -14.58 -5.20 -22.90
CA LEU A 587 -13.69 -5.61 -24.01
C LEU A 587 -13.29 -4.45 -24.94
N SER A 588 -13.96 -3.30 -24.84
CA SER A 588 -13.66 -2.09 -25.62
C SER A 588 -12.80 -1.07 -24.86
N VAL A 589 -12.56 -1.29 -23.56
CA VAL A 589 -11.74 -0.39 -22.74
C VAL A 589 -10.29 -0.40 -23.21
N GLU A 590 -9.69 0.78 -23.29
CA GLU A 590 -8.33 1.01 -23.78
C GLU A 590 -7.49 1.70 -22.70
N GLY A 591 -6.23 1.27 -22.55
CA GLY A 591 -5.21 2.05 -21.82
C GLY A 591 -4.93 3.39 -22.48
N GLU A 592 -4.32 4.32 -21.74
CA GLU A 592 -4.02 5.67 -22.26
C GLU A 592 -3.15 5.66 -23.51
N ASP A 593 -2.15 4.76 -23.55
CA ASP A 593 -1.19 4.65 -24.65
C ASP A 593 -1.54 3.53 -25.67
N GLU A 594 -2.61 2.76 -25.43
CA GLU A 594 -2.98 1.66 -26.32
C GLU A 594 -3.60 2.15 -27.64
N SER A 595 -3.22 1.52 -28.74
CA SER A 595 -3.82 1.77 -30.07
C SER A 595 -5.15 1.03 -30.29
N SER A 596 -5.43 0.03 -29.45
CA SER A 596 -6.61 -0.86 -29.53
C SER A 596 -6.79 -1.57 -28.18
N PRO A 597 -7.98 -2.08 -27.83
CA PRO A 597 -8.26 -2.68 -26.52
C PRO A 597 -7.65 -4.08 -26.34
N PHE A 598 -6.32 -4.15 -26.26
CA PHE A 598 -5.59 -5.42 -26.13
C PHE A 598 -5.49 -5.85 -24.68
N LEU A 599 -5.03 -4.97 -23.79
CA LEU A 599 -4.83 -5.28 -22.38
C LEU A 599 -6.13 -5.64 -21.67
N SER A 600 -7.22 -4.92 -21.94
CA SER A 600 -8.54 -5.24 -21.38
C SER A 600 -9.00 -6.65 -21.75
N THR A 601 -8.78 -7.07 -23.00
CA THR A 601 -9.06 -8.43 -23.44
C THR A 601 -8.16 -9.43 -22.71
N CYS A 602 -6.85 -9.19 -22.63
CA CYS A 602 -5.90 -10.03 -21.91
C CYS A 602 -6.32 -10.26 -20.45
N PHE A 603 -6.72 -9.19 -19.75
CA PHE A 603 -7.16 -9.26 -18.36
C PHE A 603 -8.48 -10.03 -18.17
N LEU A 604 -9.32 -10.11 -19.20
CA LEU A 604 -10.58 -10.85 -19.16
C LEU A 604 -10.45 -12.31 -19.60
N LEU A 605 -9.34 -12.70 -20.25
CA LEU A 605 -9.13 -14.08 -20.71
C LEU A 605 -9.35 -15.15 -19.63
N PRO A 606 -8.86 -15.00 -18.38
CA PRO A 606 -9.14 -15.98 -17.33
C PRO A 606 -10.64 -16.18 -17.09
N MET A 607 -11.39 -15.08 -16.98
CA MET A 607 -12.84 -15.12 -16.80
C MET A 607 -13.56 -15.70 -18.03
N LEU A 608 -13.20 -15.25 -19.23
CA LEU A 608 -13.78 -15.72 -20.49
C LEU A 608 -13.59 -17.22 -20.69
N CYS A 609 -12.42 -17.74 -20.37
CA CYS A 609 -12.14 -19.17 -20.41
C CYS A 609 -13.09 -19.95 -19.47
N GLN A 610 -13.31 -19.45 -18.26
CA GLN A 610 -14.19 -20.08 -17.27
C GLN A 610 -15.67 -20.06 -17.69
N ILE A 611 -16.20 -18.91 -18.12
CA ILE A 611 -17.62 -18.83 -18.50
C ILE A 611 -17.93 -19.66 -19.76
N THR A 612 -16.99 -19.75 -20.71
CA THR A 612 -17.16 -20.51 -21.96
C THR A 612 -17.11 -22.03 -21.78
N MET A 613 -16.80 -22.52 -20.58
CA MET A 613 -17.00 -23.93 -20.24
C MET A 613 -18.47 -24.34 -20.35
N LYS A 614 -19.42 -23.40 -20.11
CA LYS A 614 -20.86 -23.60 -20.26
C LYS A 614 -21.37 -22.97 -21.57
N ALA A 615 -22.40 -23.56 -22.18
CA ALA A 615 -23.03 -23.02 -23.40
C ALA A 615 -23.56 -21.59 -23.22
N GLU A 616 -24.18 -21.30 -22.06
CA GLU A 616 -24.67 -19.95 -21.70
C GLU A 616 -23.55 -18.89 -21.79
N GLY A 617 -22.31 -19.23 -21.40
CA GLY A 617 -21.18 -18.31 -21.51
C GLY A 617 -20.65 -18.15 -22.94
N CYS A 618 -20.71 -19.20 -23.76
CA CYS A 618 -20.42 -19.10 -25.19
C CYS A 618 -21.46 -18.23 -25.93
N GLU A 619 -22.74 -18.35 -25.57
CA GLU A 619 -23.81 -17.48 -26.09
C GLU A 619 -23.55 -16.01 -25.74
N LEU A 620 -23.14 -15.73 -24.49
CA LEU A 620 -22.78 -14.38 -24.06
C LEU A 620 -21.57 -13.83 -24.84
N LEU A 621 -20.53 -14.64 -25.04
CA LEU A 621 -19.35 -14.24 -25.81
C LEU A 621 -19.69 -13.99 -27.31
N ALA A 622 -20.60 -14.79 -27.88
CA ALA A 622 -21.08 -14.60 -29.24
C ALA A 622 -21.92 -13.33 -29.37
N ALA A 623 -22.87 -13.10 -28.46
CA ALA A 623 -23.78 -11.95 -28.47
C ALA A 623 -23.05 -10.61 -28.32
N SER A 624 -21.99 -10.57 -27.51
CA SER A 624 -21.14 -9.39 -27.30
C SER A 624 -20.10 -9.15 -28.41
N ARG A 625 -20.03 -10.02 -29.44
CA ARG A 625 -18.91 -10.11 -30.41
C ARG A 625 -17.54 -10.27 -29.74
N GLY A 626 -17.48 -10.68 -28.47
CA GLY A 626 -16.22 -10.77 -27.74
C GLY A 626 -15.26 -11.84 -28.29
N TYR A 627 -15.77 -12.83 -29.03
CA TYR A 627 -14.91 -13.77 -29.76
C TYR A 627 -13.97 -13.08 -30.75
N VAL A 628 -14.37 -11.93 -31.33
CA VAL A 628 -13.50 -11.15 -32.23
C VAL A 628 -12.33 -10.57 -31.44
N ALA A 629 -12.61 -9.97 -30.27
CA ALA A 629 -11.58 -9.43 -29.38
C ALA A 629 -10.60 -10.51 -28.93
N VAL A 630 -11.09 -11.70 -28.54
CA VAL A 630 -10.23 -12.84 -28.15
C VAL A 630 -9.36 -13.31 -29.32
N VAL A 631 -9.90 -13.39 -30.54
CA VAL A 631 -9.13 -13.77 -31.73
C VAL A 631 -8.06 -12.74 -32.06
N GLU A 632 -8.38 -11.45 -32.04
CA GLU A 632 -7.41 -10.37 -32.28
C GLU A 632 -6.33 -10.32 -31.21
N CYS A 633 -6.71 -10.55 -29.95
CA CYS A 633 -5.79 -10.69 -28.83
C CYS A 633 -4.83 -11.88 -29.03
N LEU A 634 -5.34 -13.07 -29.37
CA LEU A 634 -4.50 -14.24 -29.65
C LEU A 634 -3.52 -13.98 -30.80
N ILE A 635 -4.00 -13.38 -31.90
CA ILE A 635 -3.16 -13.02 -33.06
C ILE A 635 -1.99 -12.12 -32.64
N LYS A 636 -2.22 -11.16 -31.73
CA LYS A 636 -1.15 -10.30 -31.21
C LYS A 636 -0.18 -11.04 -30.28
N LEU A 637 -0.70 -11.90 -29.41
CA LEU A 637 0.11 -12.67 -28.45
C LEU A 637 1.09 -13.64 -29.15
N ILE A 638 0.68 -14.25 -30.26
CA ILE A 638 1.50 -15.25 -30.98
C ILE A 638 2.39 -14.67 -32.08
N GLN A 639 2.44 -13.34 -32.26
CA GLN A 639 3.29 -12.71 -33.27
C GLN A 639 4.76 -12.66 -32.82
N PRO A 640 5.75 -12.85 -33.75
CA PRO A 640 7.18 -12.89 -33.42
C PRO A 640 7.75 -11.61 -32.77
N ASN A 641 7.05 -10.47 -32.90
CA ASN A 641 7.38 -9.18 -32.29
C ASN A 641 6.30 -8.72 -31.30
N GLY A 642 5.50 -9.64 -30.73
CA GLY A 642 4.46 -9.30 -29.76
C GLY A 642 5.02 -8.48 -28.60
N GLU A 643 4.23 -7.55 -28.07
CA GLU A 643 4.55 -6.89 -26.80
C GLU A 643 4.68 -7.99 -25.74
N SER A 644 5.92 -8.25 -25.34
CA SER A 644 6.30 -9.40 -24.52
C SER A 644 5.63 -9.32 -23.15
N VAL A 645 4.50 -10.00 -23.00
CA VAL A 645 4.08 -10.50 -21.69
C VAL A 645 4.76 -11.87 -21.57
N GLU A 646 5.73 -12.00 -20.66
CA GLU A 646 6.55 -13.20 -20.43
C GLU A 646 5.74 -14.44 -19.97
N ASP A 647 4.43 -14.49 -20.18
CA ASP A 647 3.54 -15.54 -19.70
C ASP A 647 2.75 -16.21 -20.83
N ASN A 648 3.19 -17.42 -21.20
CA ASN A 648 2.47 -18.32 -22.12
C ASN A 648 1.03 -18.63 -21.66
N GLY A 649 0.69 -18.41 -20.38
CA GLY A 649 -0.65 -18.60 -19.83
C GLY A 649 -1.73 -17.81 -20.59
N GLY A 650 -1.43 -16.58 -21.03
CA GLY A 650 -2.38 -15.78 -21.82
C GLY A 650 -2.73 -16.41 -23.17
N ILE A 651 -1.73 -16.99 -23.85
CA ILE A 651 -1.93 -17.68 -25.14
C ILE A 651 -2.87 -18.87 -24.96
N PHE A 652 -2.62 -19.72 -23.96
CA PHE A 652 -3.45 -20.90 -23.72
C PHE A 652 -4.88 -20.53 -23.31
N LEU A 653 -5.07 -19.51 -22.47
CA LEU A 653 -6.41 -19.05 -22.11
C LEU A 653 -7.21 -18.54 -23.31
N ALA A 654 -6.57 -17.82 -24.23
CA ALA A 654 -7.22 -17.38 -25.47
C ALA A 654 -7.54 -18.57 -26.39
N CYS A 655 -6.61 -19.52 -26.55
CA CYS A 655 -6.81 -20.76 -27.29
C CYS A 655 -7.97 -21.60 -26.73
N ASP A 656 -8.05 -21.77 -25.41
CA ASP A 656 -9.11 -22.52 -24.75
C ASP A 656 -10.46 -21.82 -24.90
N THR A 657 -10.49 -20.49 -24.77
CA THR A 657 -11.72 -19.69 -24.99
C THR A 657 -12.23 -19.86 -26.43
N ILE A 658 -11.35 -19.82 -27.43
CA ILE A 658 -11.69 -20.05 -28.84
C ILE A 658 -12.13 -21.50 -29.07
N THR A 659 -11.42 -22.47 -28.49
CA THR A 659 -11.76 -23.89 -28.60
C THR A 659 -13.14 -24.17 -28.01
N ASN A 660 -13.46 -23.60 -26.85
CA ASN A 660 -14.75 -23.75 -26.19
C ASN A 660 -15.92 -23.26 -27.04
N ILE A 661 -15.83 -22.05 -27.61
CA ILE A 661 -16.90 -21.49 -28.44
C ILE A 661 -17.05 -22.26 -29.77
N LEU A 662 -15.94 -22.75 -30.34
CA LEU A 662 -15.98 -23.54 -31.57
C LEU A 662 -16.55 -24.95 -31.35
N LEU A 663 -16.19 -25.63 -30.26
CA LEU A 663 -16.74 -26.94 -29.89
C LEU A 663 -18.25 -26.88 -29.64
N LYS A 664 -18.74 -25.79 -29.04
CA LYS A 664 -20.17 -25.60 -28.76
C LYS A 664 -20.93 -24.87 -29.87
N ARG A 665 -20.30 -24.63 -31.03
CA ARG A 665 -20.85 -23.83 -32.14
C ARG A 665 -22.25 -24.28 -32.55
N GLU A 666 -22.47 -25.58 -32.70
CA GLU A 666 -23.75 -26.13 -33.13
C GLU A 666 -24.83 -26.01 -32.05
N GLU A 667 -24.46 -26.23 -30.78
CA GLU A 667 -25.35 -26.11 -29.62
C GLU A 667 -25.92 -24.70 -29.51
N ILE A 668 -25.06 -23.68 -29.66
CA ILE A 668 -25.44 -22.26 -29.51
C ILE A 668 -25.83 -21.58 -30.83
N ARG A 669 -25.87 -22.33 -31.95
CA ARG A 669 -26.14 -21.83 -33.31
C ARG A 669 -25.23 -20.67 -33.73
N PHE A 670 -23.96 -20.74 -33.36
CA PHE A 670 -22.97 -19.71 -33.67
C PHE A 670 -22.52 -19.80 -35.14
N SER A 671 -22.58 -18.67 -35.84
CA SER A 671 -22.12 -18.52 -37.22
C SER A 671 -21.04 -17.44 -37.31
N PRO A 672 -19.75 -17.80 -37.13
CA PRO A 672 -18.66 -16.83 -37.12
C PRO A 672 -18.39 -16.20 -38.49
N GLU A 673 -17.90 -14.96 -38.48
CA GLU A 673 -17.39 -14.27 -39.67
C GLU A 673 -16.09 -14.96 -40.16
N ILE A 674 -16.07 -15.40 -41.43
CA ILE A 674 -14.94 -16.11 -42.03
C ILE A 674 -13.67 -15.23 -42.05
N SER A 675 -13.82 -13.92 -42.20
CA SER A 675 -12.71 -12.95 -42.21
C SER A 675 -11.89 -13.02 -40.93
N THR A 676 -12.54 -13.01 -39.76
CA THR A 676 -11.90 -13.09 -38.43
C THR A 676 -11.05 -14.35 -38.31
N PHE A 677 -11.61 -15.51 -38.64
CA PHE A 677 -10.92 -16.79 -38.50
C PHE A 677 -9.88 -17.04 -39.61
N SER A 678 -10.01 -16.41 -40.78
CA SER A 678 -8.99 -16.50 -41.84
C SER A 678 -7.67 -15.82 -41.45
N SER A 679 -7.73 -14.73 -40.68
CA SER A 679 -6.55 -14.08 -40.11
C SER A 679 -5.93 -14.94 -39.00
N LEU A 680 -6.78 -15.54 -38.15
CA LEU A 680 -6.31 -16.44 -37.10
C LEU A 680 -5.59 -17.67 -37.64
N LEU A 681 -6.14 -18.32 -38.66
CA LEU A 681 -5.52 -19.49 -39.30
C LEU A 681 -4.08 -19.19 -39.77
N LYS A 682 -3.83 -18.01 -40.34
CA LYS A 682 -2.48 -17.62 -40.75
C LYS A 682 -1.54 -17.42 -39.57
N ALA A 683 -2.04 -16.75 -38.53
CA ALA A 683 -1.25 -16.49 -37.33
C ALA A 683 -0.88 -17.82 -36.63
N LEU A 684 -1.82 -18.76 -36.52
CA LEU A 684 -1.58 -20.09 -35.97
C LEU A 684 -0.58 -20.91 -36.81
N ALA A 685 -0.66 -20.85 -38.14
CA ALA A 685 0.31 -21.50 -39.01
C ALA A 685 1.74 -20.95 -38.81
N SER A 686 1.86 -19.61 -38.75
CA SER A 686 3.15 -18.96 -38.49
C SER A 686 3.68 -19.25 -37.09
N TRP A 687 2.81 -19.26 -36.08
CA TRP A 687 3.17 -19.55 -34.69
C TRP A 687 3.69 -20.99 -34.57
N ALA A 688 2.97 -21.97 -35.12
CA ALA A 688 3.40 -23.36 -35.14
C ALA A 688 4.74 -23.55 -35.88
N ASP A 689 4.97 -22.86 -37.01
CA ASP A 689 6.24 -22.90 -37.74
C ASP A 689 7.41 -22.32 -36.93
N SER A 690 7.15 -21.41 -35.97
CA SER A 690 8.17 -20.77 -35.14
C SER A 690 8.53 -21.51 -33.84
N THR A 691 7.65 -22.39 -33.36
CA THR A 691 7.83 -23.13 -32.10
C THR A 691 8.22 -24.57 -32.33
N ASN A 692 8.96 -25.16 -31.38
CA ASN A 692 9.24 -26.60 -31.31
C ASN A 692 8.43 -27.33 -30.23
N ASP A 693 7.62 -26.63 -29.43
CA ASP A 693 6.80 -27.23 -28.39
C ASP A 693 5.64 -28.03 -29.01
N PRO A 694 5.57 -29.36 -28.80
CA PRO A 694 4.47 -30.17 -29.30
C PRO A 694 3.09 -29.70 -28.80
N SER A 695 3.00 -29.15 -27.59
CA SER A 695 1.74 -28.71 -26.98
C SER A 695 1.15 -27.51 -27.73
N GLU A 696 1.99 -26.55 -28.12
CA GLU A 696 1.61 -25.38 -28.91
C GLU A 696 1.18 -25.79 -30.32
N VAL A 697 1.91 -26.71 -30.96
CA VAL A 697 1.55 -27.27 -32.28
C VAL A 697 0.22 -28.00 -32.24
N MET A 698 -0.01 -28.83 -31.22
CA MET A 698 -1.27 -29.56 -31.03
C MET A 698 -2.44 -28.60 -30.78
N MET A 699 -2.24 -27.57 -29.97
CA MET A 699 -3.25 -26.55 -29.72
C MET A 699 -3.62 -25.81 -31.00
N ALA A 700 -2.63 -25.31 -31.75
CA ALA A 700 -2.86 -24.64 -33.02
C ALA A 700 -3.59 -25.54 -34.04
N ALA A 701 -3.20 -26.83 -34.13
CA ALA A 701 -3.83 -27.81 -35.02
C ALA A 701 -5.28 -28.13 -34.64
N SER A 702 -5.59 -28.17 -33.34
CA SER A 702 -6.95 -28.39 -32.86
C SER A 702 -7.88 -27.25 -33.25
N ILE A 703 -7.46 -25.99 -33.06
CA ILE A 703 -8.22 -24.80 -33.45
C ILE A 703 -8.40 -24.75 -34.97
N CYS A 704 -7.33 -24.99 -35.74
CA CYS A 704 -7.41 -25.07 -37.21
C CYS A 704 -8.44 -26.12 -37.66
N SER A 705 -8.41 -27.31 -37.06
CA SER A 705 -9.36 -28.39 -37.38
C SER A 705 -10.81 -27.99 -37.12
N LEU A 706 -11.07 -27.32 -35.99
CA LEU A 706 -12.41 -26.80 -35.66
C LEU A 706 -12.85 -25.67 -36.61
N ILE A 707 -11.93 -24.84 -37.11
CA ILE A 707 -12.24 -23.82 -38.10
C ILE A 707 -12.57 -24.42 -39.47
N PHE A 708 -11.84 -25.47 -39.86
CA PHE A 708 -12.11 -26.20 -41.11
C PHE A 708 -13.49 -26.84 -41.11
N ASP A 709 -14.01 -27.25 -39.94
CA ASP A 709 -15.33 -27.85 -39.82
C ASP A 709 -16.47 -26.94 -40.34
N PHE A 710 -16.34 -25.63 -40.31
CA PHE A 710 -17.37 -24.69 -40.80
C PHE A 710 -16.95 -23.82 -41.99
N THR A 711 -15.75 -24.04 -42.54
CA THR A 711 -15.23 -23.32 -43.71
C THR A 711 -14.95 -24.28 -44.88
N SER A 712 -14.39 -23.77 -45.96
CA SER A 712 -13.92 -24.56 -47.10
C SER A 712 -12.71 -23.88 -47.75
N GLU A 713 -11.91 -24.64 -48.51
CA GLU A 713 -10.76 -24.13 -49.25
C GLU A 713 -11.16 -22.95 -50.17
N ASP A 714 -12.24 -23.11 -50.94
CA ASP A 714 -12.78 -22.06 -51.81
C ASP A 714 -13.23 -20.81 -51.05
N ALA A 715 -13.79 -20.97 -49.84
CA ALA A 715 -14.26 -19.85 -49.03
C ALA A 715 -13.08 -19.07 -48.43
N LEU A 716 -12.01 -19.77 -48.02
CA LEU A 716 -10.80 -19.14 -47.51
C LEU A 716 -10.02 -18.42 -48.61
N LEU A 717 -9.88 -19.02 -49.80
CA LEU A 717 -9.17 -18.40 -50.94
C LEU A 717 -9.87 -17.13 -51.47
N LYS A 718 -11.16 -16.94 -51.16
CA LYS A 718 -11.88 -15.69 -51.44
C LYS A 718 -11.61 -14.58 -50.42
N GLN A 719 -11.00 -14.88 -49.27
CA GLN A 719 -10.71 -13.87 -48.26
C GLN A 719 -9.51 -13.02 -48.66
N PRO A 720 -9.55 -11.70 -48.37
CA PRO A 720 -8.41 -10.84 -48.62
C PRO A 720 -7.19 -11.35 -47.84
N ASN A 721 -6.04 -11.31 -48.48
CA ASN A 721 -4.75 -11.74 -47.95
C ASN A 721 -4.59 -13.25 -47.70
N PHE A 722 -5.57 -14.12 -48.01
CA PHE A 722 -5.43 -15.58 -47.88
C PHE A 722 -5.10 -16.22 -49.23
N ASN A 723 -3.99 -16.97 -49.30
CA ASN A 723 -3.43 -17.47 -50.56
C ASN A 723 -2.97 -18.94 -50.43
N GLY A 724 -2.52 -19.53 -51.55
CA GLY A 724 -2.04 -20.92 -51.60
C GLY A 724 -0.92 -21.22 -50.59
N SER A 725 0.02 -20.29 -50.38
CA SER A 725 1.08 -20.49 -49.38
C SER A 725 0.57 -20.54 -47.94
N SER A 726 -0.55 -19.87 -47.66
CA SER A 726 -1.25 -20.00 -46.37
C SER A 726 -1.80 -21.41 -46.18
N LEU A 727 -2.39 -22.00 -47.24
CA LEU A 727 -2.86 -23.40 -47.23
C LEU A 727 -1.70 -24.39 -47.06
N ASP A 728 -0.58 -24.17 -47.74
CA ASP A 728 0.60 -25.04 -47.62
C ASP A 728 1.16 -25.03 -46.19
N SER A 729 1.15 -23.86 -45.53
CA SER A 729 1.61 -23.72 -44.14
C SER A 729 0.67 -24.41 -43.16
N LEU A 730 -0.65 -24.28 -43.36
CA LEU A 730 -1.65 -25.03 -42.60
C LEU A 730 -1.54 -26.54 -42.82
N ALA A 731 -1.23 -26.97 -44.05
CA ALA A 731 -1.04 -28.37 -44.36
C ALA A 731 0.15 -28.95 -43.59
N ARG A 732 1.30 -28.26 -43.61
CA ARG A 732 2.48 -28.64 -42.81
C ARG A 732 2.17 -28.73 -41.32
N LEU A 733 1.42 -27.77 -40.78
CA LEU A 733 0.99 -27.77 -39.37
C LEU A 733 0.18 -29.03 -39.03
N ILE A 734 -0.82 -29.40 -39.86
CA ILE A 734 -1.61 -30.61 -39.66
C ILE A 734 -0.73 -31.87 -39.77
N THR A 735 0.12 -31.97 -40.80
CA THR A 735 1.06 -33.10 -40.96
C THR A 735 1.95 -33.25 -39.72
N ARG A 736 2.51 -32.14 -39.26
CA ARG A 736 3.41 -32.09 -38.10
C ARG A 736 2.69 -32.57 -36.84
N SER A 737 1.47 -32.08 -36.58
CA SER A 737 0.67 -32.51 -35.42
C SER A 737 0.37 -34.01 -35.41
N LEU A 738 0.08 -34.61 -36.58
CA LEU A 738 -0.17 -36.04 -36.71
C LEU A 738 1.12 -36.88 -36.59
N SER A 739 2.26 -36.34 -37.01
CA SER A 739 3.57 -37.01 -36.95
C SER A 739 4.19 -37.04 -35.54
N SER A 740 3.83 -36.09 -34.68
CA SER A 740 4.26 -36.03 -33.26
C SER A 740 3.60 -37.12 -32.38
N TRP A 741 2.79 -37.99 -32.99
CA TRP A 741 2.15 -39.14 -32.37
C TRP A 741 3.18 -40.21 -31.91
N GLY A 742 3.12 -40.61 -30.63
CA GLY A 742 3.94 -41.71 -30.07
C GLY A 742 5.08 -41.30 -29.12
N GLN A 743 5.35 -40.00 -28.93
CA GLN A 743 6.43 -39.51 -28.04
C GLN A 743 6.02 -39.32 -26.55
N GLY A 744 4.92 -39.92 -26.09
CA GLY A 744 4.57 -39.95 -24.66
C GLY A 744 3.81 -38.74 -24.11
N ILE A 745 3.11 -37.97 -24.94
CA ILE A 745 2.31 -36.81 -24.52
C ILE A 745 0.93 -37.29 -24.01
N SER A 746 0.86 -37.75 -22.77
CA SER A 746 -0.40 -38.21 -22.14
C SER A 746 -1.44 -37.09 -21.98
N ASP A 747 -1.01 -35.83 -21.91
CA ASP A 747 -1.88 -34.68 -21.58
C ASP A 747 -2.54 -34.01 -22.82
N ALA A 748 -2.20 -34.45 -24.04
CA ALA A 748 -2.74 -33.90 -25.30
C ALA A 748 -3.73 -34.83 -26.03
N ALA A 749 -4.20 -35.89 -25.36
CA ALA A 749 -5.10 -36.88 -25.95
C ALA A 749 -6.41 -36.23 -26.49
N ASP A 750 -7.00 -35.32 -25.73
CA ASP A 750 -8.23 -34.61 -26.12
C ASP A 750 -8.02 -33.75 -27.37
N LEU A 751 -6.86 -33.08 -27.49
CA LEU A 751 -6.53 -32.26 -28.66
C LEU A 751 -6.33 -33.12 -29.91
N LEU A 752 -5.70 -34.29 -29.75
CA LEU A 752 -5.54 -35.25 -30.84
C LEU A 752 -6.88 -35.81 -31.30
N GLU A 753 -7.79 -36.09 -30.38
CA GLU A 753 -9.16 -36.50 -30.71
C GLU A 753 -9.87 -35.43 -31.54
N ILE A 754 -9.75 -34.15 -31.16
CA ILE A 754 -10.32 -33.03 -31.94
C ILE A 754 -9.76 -33.02 -33.37
N ILE A 755 -8.45 -33.16 -33.54
CA ILE A 755 -7.78 -33.14 -34.86
C ILE A 755 -8.21 -34.34 -35.70
N THR A 756 -8.13 -35.55 -35.14
CA THR A 756 -8.40 -36.80 -35.86
C THR A 756 -9.88 -36.97 -36.20
N ALA A 757 -10.79 -36.66 -35.28
CA ALA A 757 -12.23 -36.65 -35.55
C ALA A 757 -12.59 -35.54 -36.56
N GLY A 758 -11.97 -34.37 -36.44
CA GLY A 758 -12.13 -33.25 -37.37
C GLY A 758 -11.74 -33.60 -38.79
N TYR A 759 -10.61 -34.29 -38.99
CA TYR A 759 -10.11 -34.67 -40.32
C TYR A 759 -11.18 -35.32 -41.19
N SER A 760 -11.97 -36.23 -40.62
CA SER A 760 -13.06 -36.90 -41.35
C SER A 760 -14.20 -35.96 -41.78
N ARG A 761 -14.44 -34.86 -41.04
CA ARG A 761 -15.51 -33.90 -41.27
C ARG A 761 -15.16 -32.81 -42.28
N TRP A 762 -13.88 -32.46 -42.42
CA TRP A 762 -13.45 -31.37 -43.30
C TRP A 762 -12.59 -31.81 -44.50
N ALA A 763 -11.99 -33.00 -44.51
CA ALA A 763 -11.05 -33.42 -45.56
C ALA A 763 -11.55 -33.21 -47.00
N ASP A 764 -12.81 -33.56 -47.29
CA ASP A 764 -13.39 -33.42 -48.63
C ASP A 764 -13.48 -31.96 -49.11
N ARG A 765 -13.50 -30.99 -48.18
CA ARG A 765 -13.55 -29.54 -48.45
C ARG A 765 -12.17 -28.89 -48.55
N PHE A 766 -11.09 -29.63 -48.29
CA PHE A 766 -9.70 -29.14 -48.27
C PHE A 766 -8.74 -30.07 -49.02
N PRO A 767 -8.92 -30.26 -50.34
CA PRO A 767 -8.10 -31.15 -51.15
C PRO A 767 -6.60 -30.82 -51.14
N THR A 768 -6.20 -29.55 -50.98
CA THR A 768 -4.78 -29.14 -50.96
C THR A 768 -4.07 -29.61 -49.69
N ILE A 769 -4.76 -29.57 -48.54
CA ILE A 769 -4.24 -30.06 -47.26
C ILE A 769 -4.16 -31.59 -47.26
N VAL A 770 -5.16 -32.27 -47.82
CA VAL A 770 -5.18 -33.75 -47.90
C VAL A 770 -4.04 -34.27 -48.79
N LYS A 771 -3.70 -33.57 -49.88
CA LYS A 771 -2.59 -33.96 -50.78
C LYS A 771 -1.22 -33.91 -50.11
N HIS A 772 -1.00 -33.00 -49.18
CA HIS A 772 0.26 -32.89 -48.43
C HIS A 772 0.40 -33.95 -47.32
N ASN A 773 -0.72 -34.50 -46.84
CA ASN A 773 -0.76 -35.50 -45.77
C ASN A 773 -0.72 -36.96 -46.28
N ARG A 774 -0.73 -37.17 -47.60
CA ARG A 774 -0.52 -38.48 -48.25
C ARG A 774 0.93 -38.60 -48.68
#